data_AF-A0A8H3CQ83-F1
#
_entry.id   AF-A0A8H3CQ83-F1
#
_cell.length_a   1.000
_cell.length_b   1.000
_cell.length_c   1.000
_cell.angle_alpha   90.00
_cell.angle_beta   90.00
_cell.angle_gamma   90.00
#
_symmetry.space_group_name_H-M   'P 1'
#
loop_
_entity.id
_entity.type
_entity.pdbx_description
1 polymer ?
#
loop_
_entity_poly.entity_id
_entity_poly.type
_entity_poly.pdbx_seq_one_letter_code
_entity_poly.pdbx_strand_id
1 'polypeptide(L)'
;RTRNPKTLAGNSPSLKALSPLVLLALGVLVMWPPSFSVMRGVVTGLGLVASITPSFAYRTIDEVITDWKNQPQSTYPTQFTRGIIPKGIHSHNDYWRDVPLFSAIAVGAISVEADVWLWDNELYVGHDPSSLTTKRTFSSLYVNPLLSILKQQNPKSSFPYTNNTRYGVFDTVIDQTLYLFVDVKTDGNTTWPLVIKQLEPLREGGWLSYWDAETGVLRPGAVTVVGTGNTPFDQIQAHTTLHRDAFYDAPITSFSSDSPGEYNTSSVVIASGSLANALGGSMSGSTFNDTQIDILARQIQGAHAAGVKVRYWETPGWPLSKRDYVWKTLEGLGVDLLNADDIQAAAGLKEVCLLLIDTIRKPHIRHYTYSPSMSSDKDAGATVPVMEKIDQVVHPLVPESDKPAEVITTKSKPKLSATTIIPIWIVLSSSVIMYNNYLYNTLNFKYPVFLVTFHLFFAAIGTRVLQRTTNLLDGAKDVSMSRDVFLRAILPIGLLFSGSLIMSNKAYLYLSVSYIQMLKAFTPVAILLISFAFRIQEPNRRLVAIVCMISGGVSLASYGELKFDMFGFSIQALAVVFEASRLVMIQLLLHGMKMDPLVSLHYYAPVCAAINLLILPFTEGLEPFYHLTELGPLILFSNAAVAFLLNVAAVFLIGVGSGLVLTLAGVFKDILLISGSVLLFGNEITPLQVFGYSIALGGLVAFKTTGGK
;
A
#
# COMPACT_ATOMS: atom_id res chain seq x y z
N ARG A 1 46.60 -16.06 33.97
CA ARG A 1 46.45 -17.08 32.89
C ARG A 1 46.47 -16.34 31.57
N THR A 2 47.37 -16.75 30.69
CA THR A 2 47.87 -16.09 29.47
C THR A 2 46.77 -15.73 28.45
N ARG A 3 46.77 -14.48 27.97
CA ARG A 3 46.02 -14.04 26.78
C ARG A 3 46.75 -14.50 25.52
N ASN A 4 46.01 -15.15 24.61
CA ASN A 4 46.49 -15.57 23.30
C ASN A 4 45.78 -14.70 22.24
N PRO A 5 46.48 -13.88 21.43
CA PRO A 5 45.87 -13.06 20.39
C PRO A 5 45.97 -13.77 19.04
N LYS A 6 44.95 -14.55 18.68
CA LYS A 6 44.78 -15.07 17.31
C LYS A 6 43.30 -15.16 16.97
N THR A 7 42.77 -14.07 16.41
CA THR A 7 41.66 -14.05 15.43
C THR A 7 41.44 -12.62 14.93
N LEU A 8 42.49 -12.04 14.33
CA LEU A 8 42.39 -10.87 13.44
C LEU A 8 43.19 -11.20 12.16
N ALA A 9 42.62 -12.09 11.36
CA ALA A 9 42.92 -12.25 9.94
C ALA A 9 41.52 -12.27 9.31
N GLY A 10 41.08 -11.22 8.63
CA GLY A 10 41.67 -10.85 7.34
C GLY A 10 41.11 -11.76 6.25
N ASN A 11 39.78 -11.90 6.16
CA ASN A 11 39.15 -12.47 4.97
C ASN A 11 39.09 -11.37 3.91
N SER A 12 40.14 -11.30 3.09
CA SER A 12 40.07 -10.73 1.75
C SER A 12 38.94 -11.42 0.97
N PRO A 13 38.04 -10.68 0.29
CA PRO A 13 37.10 -11.33 -0.61
C PRO A 13 37.89 -11.92 -1.78
N SER A 14 37.90 -13.24 -1.87
CA SER A 14 38.46 -13.96 -2.99
C SER A 14 37.74 -13.58 -4.29
N LEU A 15 38.50 -13.31 -5.33
CA LEU A 15 38.11 -13.02 -6.71
C LEU A 15 37.42 -14.20 -7.44
N LYS A 16 36.67 -15.04 -6.72
CA LYS A 16 36.07 -16.28 -7.22
C LYS A 16 34.57 -16.32 -6.94
N ALA A 17 33.81 -15.52 -7.66
CA ALA A 17 32.45 -15.81 -8.09
C ALA A 17 31.97 -14.69 -9.03
N LEU A 18 32.52 -14.63 -10.25
CA LEU A 18 31.78 -13.97 -11.32
C LEU A 18 30.51 -14.81 -11.52
N SER A 19 29.35 -14.22 -11.26
CA SER A 19 28.07 -14.91 -11.36
C SER A 19 27.87 -15.46 -12.79
N PRO A 20 27.12 -16.57 -12.97
CA PRO A 20 26.81 -17.12 -14.29
C PRO A 20 26.20 -16.07 -15.25
N LEU A 21 25.55 -15.04 -14.69
CA LEU A 21 24.98 -13.89 -15.39
C LEU A 21 26.03 -12.92 -15.97
N VAL A 22 27.16 -12.71 -15.29
CA VAL A 22 28.25 -11.87 -15.81
C VAL A 22 28.96 -12.56 -16.97
N LEU A 23 29.12 -13.89 -16.90
CA LEU A 23 29.65 -14.68 -18.01
C LEU A 23 28.69 -14.75 -19.20
N LEU A 24 27.37 -14.77 -18.97
CA LEU A 24 26.37 -14.71 -20.03
C LEU A 24 26.33 -13.32 -20.71
N ALA A 25 26.40 -12.24 -19.92
CA ALA A 25 26.47 -10.87 -20.42
C ALA A 25 27.76 -10.61 -21.22
N LEU A 26 28.91 -11.13 -20.76
CA LEU A 26 30.17 -11.08 -21.47
C LEU A 26 30.18 -11.98 -22.72
N GLY A 27 29.52 -13.14 -22.69
CA GLY A 27 29.37 -14.03 -23.85
C GLY A 27 28.52 -13.42 -24.96
N VAL A 28 27.42 -12.73 -24.59
CA VAL A 28 26.57 -11.99 -25.53
C VAL A 28 27.32 -10.77 -26.11
N LEU A 29 28.21 -10.14 -25.34
CA LEU A 29 29.07 -9.04 -25.79
C LEU A 29 30.11 -9.48 -26.86
N VAL A 30 30.56 -10.73 -26.85
CA VAL A 30 31.57 -11.27 -27.80
C VAL A 30 30.94 -11.63 -29.15
N MET A 31 29.63 -11.90 -29.22
CA MET A 31 28.92 -12.29 -30.44
C MET A 31 28.45 -11.11 -31.33
N TRP A 32 28.76 -9.85 -30.97
CA TRP A 32 28.26 -8.67 -31.70
C TRP A 32 29.23 -8.18 -32.81
N PRO A 33 28.74 -7.86 -34.03
CA PRO A 33 29.56 -7.28 -35.09
C PRO A 33 30.25 -5.94 -34.70
N PRO A 34 31.42 -5.63 -35.30
CA PRO A 34 32.27 -4.49 -34.92
C PRO A 34 31.62 -3.09 -35.02
N SER A 35 30.50 -2.96 -35.72
CA SER A 35 29.81 -1.69 -35.98
C SER A 35 29.10 -1.05 -34.76
N PHE A 36 29.10 -1.70 -33.60
CA PHE A 36 28.44 -1.24 -32.36
C PHE A 36 29.41 -0.79 -31.25
N SER A 37 30.55 -0.19 -31.61
CA SER A 37 31.63 0.17 -30.66
C SER A 37 31.21 1.20 -29.59
N VAL A 38 30.30 2.13 -29.93
CA VAL A 38 29.77 3.13 -28.99
C VAL A 38 28.91 2.47 -27.90
N MET A 39 28.14 1.45 -28.26
CA MET A 39 27.26 0.72 -27.34
C MET A 39 28.05 -0.19 -26.39
N ARG A 40 29.15 -0.80 -26.89
CA ARG A 40 30.15 -1.45 -26.03
C ARG A 40 30.73 -0.46 -25.02
N GLY A 41 31.16 0.73 -25.46
CA GLY A 41 31.71 1.77 -24.58
C GLY A 41 30.75 2.24 -23.46
N VAL A 42 29.46 2.34 -23.75
CA VAL A 42 28.44 2.72 -22.73
C VAL A 42 28.21 1.59 -21.71
N VAL A 43 28.14 0.33 -22.15
CA VAL A 43 27.96 -0.83 -21.24
C VAL A 43 29.23 -1.09 -20.42
N THR A 44 30.41 -0.98 -21.04
CA THR A 44 31.70 -1.10 -20.33
C THR A 44 31.91 0.10 -19.41
N GLY A 45 31.49 1.32 -19.79
CA GLY A 45 31.53 2.52 -18.96
C GLY A 45 30.59 2.46 -17.75
N LEU A 46 29.37 1.94 -17.91
CA LEU A 46 28.45 1.69 -16.80
C LEU A 46 28.98 0.60 -15.87
N GLY A 47 29.59 -0.46 -16.41
CA GLY A 47 30.27 -1.49 -15.63
C GLY A 47 31.50 -0.96 -14.87
N LEU A 48 32.27 -0.05 -15.47
CA LEU A 48 33.45 0.55 -14.84
C LEU A 48 33.07 1.59 -13.77
N VAL A 49 32.04 2.40 -14.00
CA VAL A 49 31.50 3.33 -13.00
C VAL A 49 30.93 2.58 -11.79
N ALA A 50 30.31 1.42 -12.01
CA ALA A 50 29.91 0.50 -10.93
C ALA A 50 31.11 -0.19 -10.23
N SER A 51 32.29 -0.20 -10.85
CA SER A 51 33.51 -0.84 -10.33
C SER A 51 34.50 0.15 -9.68
N ILE A 52 34.31 1.47 -9.87
CA ILE A 52 35.22 2.53 -9.37
C ILE A 52 34.60 3.34 -8.22
N THR A 53 33.33 3.15 -7.87
CA THR A 53 32.89 3.52 -6.53
C THR A 53 33.64 2.62 -5.54
N PRO A 54 34.51 3.15 -4.66
CA PRO A 54 35.03 2.33 -3.59
C PRO A 54 33.83 1.73 -2.89
N SER A 55 33.78 0.41 -2.80
CA SER A 55 32.84 -0.32 -1.97
C SER A 55 33.15 0.02 -0.52
N PHE A 56 32.85 1.25 -0.11
CA PHE A 56 32.20 1.43 1.17
C PHE A 56 30.86 0.73 0.99
N ALA A 57 30.87 -0.59 1.21
CA ALA A 57 29.66 -1.30 1.59
C ALA A 57 29.27 -0.71 2.96
N TYR A 58 28.74 0.51 2.95
CA TYR A 58 27.74 0.89 3.91
C TYR A 58 26.69 -0.18 3.73
N ARG A 59 26.58 -1.10 4.69
CA ARG A 59 25.37 -1.92 4.74
C ARG A 59 24.23 -0.94 4.66
N THR A 60 23.37 -1.10 3.67
CA THR A 60 22.16 -0.29 3.63
C THR A 60 21.42 -0.50 4.94
N ILE A 61 20.70 0.51 5.42
CA ILE A 61 19.90 0.33 6.65
C ILE A 61 19.00 -0.90 6.51
N ASP A 62 18.51 -1.19 5.31
CA ASP A 62 17.71 -2.37 5.00
C ASP A 62 18.47 -3.70 5.11
N GLU A 63 19.73 -3.76 4.66
CA GLU A 63 20.62 -4.92 4.87
C GLU A 63 20.90 -5.12 6.36
N VAL A 64 21.18 -4.03 7.09
CA VAL A 64 21.34 -4.09 8.55
C VAL A 64 20.06 -4.60 9.20
N ILE A 65 18.88 -4.08 8.83
CA ILE A 65 17.59 -4.51 9.37
C ILE A 65 17.32 -5.99 9.05
N THR A 66 17.62 -6.43 7.84
CA THR A 66 17.39 -7.81 7.38
C THR A 66 18.29 -8.79 8.11
N ASP A 67 19.59 -8.48 8.23
CA ASP A 67 20.53 -9.24 9.04
C ASP A 67 20.10 -9.24 10.51
N TRP A 68 19.66 -8.09 11.02
CA TRP A 68 19.25 -7.91 12.41
C TRP A 68 18.03 -8.77 12.74
N LYS A 69 17.03 -8.86 11.84
CA LYS A 69 15.83 -9.70 12.05
C LYS A 69 16.17 -11.17 12.31
N ASN A 70 17.30 -11.66 11.80
CA ASN A 70 17.75 -13.04 11.99
C ASN A 70 18.66 -13.23 13.21
N GLN A 71 18.95 -12.16 13.96
CA GLN A 71 19.76 -12.23 15.18
C GLN A 71 18.89 -12.68 16.36
N PRO A 72 19.43 -13.44 17.34
CA PRO A 72 18.73 -13.76 18.58
C PRO A 72 18.14 -12.54 19.31
N GLN A 73 18.79 -11.38 19.17
CA GLN A 73 18.40 -10.09 19.75
C GLN A 73 17.15 -9.46 19.09
N SER A 74 16.72 -9.92 17.92
CA SER A 74 15.51 -9.40 17.26
C SER A 74 14.22 -9.88 17.91
N THR A 75 14.29 -11.03 18.59
CA THR A 75 13.16 -11.64 19.27
C THR A 75 12.93 -10.92 20.58
N TYR A 76 11.83 -10.19 20.66
CA TYR A 76 11.41 -9.55 21.89
C TYR A 76 10.49 -10.53 22.66
N PRO A 77 10.77 -10.88 23.93
CA PRO A 77 10.08 -11.98 24.62
C PRO A 77 8.55 -11.85 24.68
N THR A 78 8.03 -10.62 24.75
CA THR A 78 6.59 -10.30 24.83
C THR A 78 6.05 -9.75 23.50
N GLN A 79 6.65 -10.13 22.37
CA GLN A 79 6.36 -9.52 21.07
C GLN A 79 4.99 -9.83 20.44
N PHE A 80 4.21 -10.76 21.01
CA PHE A 80 2.98 -11.26 20.38
C PHE A 80 1.96 -10.15 20.10
N THR A 81 1.80 -9.19 21.02
CA THR A 81 0.94 -7.99 20.85
C THR A 81 1.75 -6.70 20.75
N ARG A 82 3.01 -6.78 20.31
CA ARG A 82 3.89 -5.62 20.18
C ARG A 82 3.27 -4.57 19.25
N GLY A 83 3.21 -3.34 19.73
CA GLY A 83 2.69 -2.20 18.95
C GLY A 83 1.16 -2.12 18.87
N ILE A 84 0.44 -3.05 19.50
CA ILE A 84 -1.02 -2.99 19.58
C ILE A 84 -1.41 -2.10 20.76
N ILE A 85 -2.11 -0.99 20.50
CA ILE A 85 -2.63 -0.09 21.53
C ILE A 85 -4.05 -0.55 21.89
N PRO A 86 -4.35 -0.84 23.17
CA PRO A 86 -5.68 -1.20 23.59
C PRO A 86 -6.67 -0.04 23.41
N LYS A 87 -7.88 -0.36 22.96
CA LYS A 87 -8.97 0.54 22.64
C LYS A 87 -10.25 0.00 23.28
N GLY A 88 -11.05 0.90 23.87
CA GLY A 88 -12.37 0.61 24.43
C GLY A 88 -13.38 0.22 23.36
N ILE A 89 -13.21 -0.97 22.79
CA ILE A 89 -14.04 -1.58 21.75
C ILE A 89 -14.47 -2.95 22.27
N HIS A 90 -15.77 -3.20 22.18
CA HIS A 90 -16.34 -4.52 22.32
C HIS A 90 -16.52 -5.11 20.93
N SER A 91 -15.70 -6.11 20.65
CA SER A 91 -15.74 -6.90 19.45
C SER A 91 -16.95 -7.82 19.56
N HIS A 92 -18.05 -7.44 18.90
CA HIS A 92 -19.31 -8.16 18.96
C HIS A 92 -19.31 -9.29 17.93
N ASN A 93 -20.02 -10.39 18.23
CA ASN A 93 -20.14 -11.55 17.34
C ASN A 93 -18.79 -12.12 16.88
N ASP A 94 -17.77 -12.14 17.73
CA ASP A 94 -16.40 -12.48 17.32
C ASP A 94 -16.27 -13.83 16.66
N TYR A 95 -17.07 -14.76 17.14
CA TYR A 95 -17.14 -16.12 16.64
C TYR A 95 -17.60 -16.20 15.17
N TRP A 96 -18.18 -15.15 14.57
CA TRP A 96 -18.46 -15.13 13.12
C TRP A 96 -17.20 -14.98 12.27
N ARG A 97 -16.11 -14.44 12.82
CA ARG A 97 -14.87 -14.18 12.07
C ARG A 97 -14.05 -15.47 11.91
N ASP A 98 -13.25 -15.54 10.86
CA ASP A 98 -12.36 -16.69 10.60
C ASP A 98 -11.36 -16.94 11.74
N VAL A 99 -10.95 -15.86 12.43
CA VAL A 99 -10.01 -15.89 13.55
C VAL A 99 -10.56 -15.06 14.72
N PRO A 100 -11.51 -15.60 15.52
CA PRO A 100 -12.33 -14.83 16.47
C PRO A 100 -11.53 -13.92 17.42
N LEU A 101 -10.86 -14.51 18.43
CA LEU A 101 -10.12 -13.77 19.45
C LEU A 101 -8.99 -12.90 18.87
N PHE A 102 -8.21 -13.46 17.94
CA PHE A 102 -7.01 -12.76 17.45
C PHE A 102 -7.35 -11.56 16.55
N SER A 103 -8.44 -11.61 15.79
CA SER A 103 -8.87 -10.48 14.97
C SER A 103 -9.27 -9.27 15.82
N ALA A 104 -9.93 -9.49 16.96
CA ALA A 104 -10.27 -8.46 17.94
C ALA A 104 -9.01 -7.85 18.57
N ILE A 105 -8.09 -8.70 19.06
CA ILE A 105 -6.83 -8.25 19.66
C ILE A 105 -5.98 -7.47 18.66
N ALA A 106 -5.92 -7.89 17.40
CA ALA A 106 -5.09 -7.26 16.36
C ALA A 106 -5.41 -5.78 16.13
N VAL A 107 -6.67 -5.37 16.31
CA VAL A 107 -7.09 -3.96 16.18
C VAL A 107 -7.06 -3.18 17.51
N GLY A 108 -6.69 -3.86 18.60
CA GLY A 108 -6.64 -3.31 19.95
C GLY A 108 -7.92 -3.45 20.76
N ALA A 109 -8.93 -4.22 20.33
CA ALA A 109 -10.17 -4.33 21.10
C ALA A 109 -9.93 -5.01 22.46
N ILE A 110 -10.30 -4.34 23.55
CA ILE A 110 -10.13 -4.85 24.91
C ILE A 110 -11.28 -5.75 25.37
N SER A 111 -12.25 -6.04 24.52
CA SER A 111 -13.40 -6.85 24.88
C SER A 111 -13.87 -7.72 23.72
N VAL A 112 -14.21 -8.97 24.04
CA VAL A 112 -14.64 -10.02 23.12
C VAL A 112 -15.85 -10.76 23.67
N GLU A 113 -16.58 -11.45 22.80
CA GLU A 113 -17.83 -12.16 23.11
C GLU A 113 -17.85 -13.59 22.58
N ALA A 114 -18.39 -14.51 23.38
CA ALA A 114 -18.65 -15.89 23.03
C ALA A 114 -20.12 -16.26 23.32
N ASP A 115 -20.87 -16.58 22.27
CA ASP A 115 -22.23 -17.12 22.38
C ASP A 115 -22.17 -18.62 22.65
N VAL A 116 -22.38 -19.02 23.90
CA VAL A 116 -22.20 -20.39 24.37
C VAL A 116 -23.51 -21.17 24.44
N TRP A 117 -23.48 -22.36 23.86
CA TRP A 117 -24.57 -23.33 23.84
C TRP A 117 -24.12 -24.62 24.53
N LEU A 118 -24.88 -25.08 25.52
CA LEU A 118 -24.68 -26.37 26.13
C LEU A 118 -25.30 -27.49 25.27
N TRP A 119 -24.47 -28.44 24.85
CA TRP A 119 -24.92 -29.66 24.19
C TRP A 119 -24.02 -30.85 24.58
N ASP A 120 -24.60 -31.98 24.99
CA ASP A 120 -23.88 -33.20 25.41
C ASP A 120 -22.73 -32.93 26.41
N ASN A 121 -22.98 -32.07 27.41
CA ASN A 121 -22.02 -31.69 28.46
C ASN A 121 -20.74 -30.99 27.96
N GLU A 122 -20.80 -30.38 26.78
CA GLU A 122 -19.75 -29.53 26.19
C GLU A 122 -20.35 -28.16 25.81
N LEU A 123 -19.50 -27.12 25.79
CA LEU A 123 -19.88 -25.74 25.45
C LEU A 123 -19.43 -25.40 24.02
N TYR A 124 -20.39 -25.35 23.10
CA TYR A 124 -20.16 -24.95 21.72
C TYR A 124 -20.39 -23.47 21.52
N VAL A 125 -19.72 -22.87 20.53
CA VAL A 125 -19.85 -21.43 20.22
C VAL A 125 -20.43 -21.21 18.84
N GLY A 126 -21.48 -20.41 18.74
CA GLY A 126 -22.11 -20.01 17.49
C GLY A 126 -23.32 -19.10 17.71
N HIS A 127 -23.82 -18.47 16.64
CA HIS A 127 -24.95 -17.55 16.72
C HIS A 127 -26.26 -18.27 17.00
N ASP A 128 -26.44 -19.38 16.30
CA ASP A 128 -27.62 -20.24 16.35
C ASP A 128 -27.18 -21.72 16.39
N PRO A 129 -28.05 -22.64 16.84
CA PRO A 129 -27.73 -24.07 16.90
C PRO A 129 -27.25 -24.68 15.56
N SER A 130 -27.71 -24.14 14.43
CA SER A 130 -27.31 -24.59 13.09
C SER A 130 -25.86 -24.25 12.71
N SER A 131 -25.25 -23.27 13.39
CA SER A 131 -23.87 -22.83 13.16
C SER A 131 -22.84 -23.57 14.03
N LEU A 132 -23.30 -24.43 14.94
CA LEU A 132 -22.44 -25.17 15.87
C LEU A 132 -21.66 -26.25 15.12
N THR A 133 -20.38 -26.40 15.48
CA THR A 133 -19.53 -27.47 14.97
C THR A 133 -18.71 -28.05 16.11
N THR A 134 -18.38 -29.34 16.02
CA THR A 134 -17.68 -30.06 17.08
C THR A 134 -16.29 -29.52 17.42
N LYS A 135 -15.69 -28.74 16.52
CA LYS A 135 -14.36 -28.13 16.72
C LYS A 135 -14.40 -26.75 17.37
N ARG A 136 -15.57 -26.11 17.38
CA ARG A 136 -15.77 -24.72 17.83
C ARG A 136 -16.38 -24.71 19.22
N THR A 137 -15.53 -24.90 20.22
CA THR A 137 -15.92 -24.91 21.64
C THR A 137 -15.46 -23.64 22.34
N PHE A 138 -16.06 -23.33 23.49
CA PHE A 138 -15.65 -22.20 24.32
C PHE A 138 -14.17 -22.29 24.69
N SER A 139 -13.71 -23.50 25.04
CA SER A 139 -12.31 -23.78 25.31
C SER A 139 -11.40 -23.58 24.08
N SER A 140 -11.80 -24.08 22.90
CA SER A 140 -10.94 -24.03 21.70
C SER A 140 -10.80 -22.63 21.10
N LEU A 141 -11.85 -21.81 21.19
CA LEU A 141 -11.87 -20.47 20.58
C LEU A 141 -11.42 -19.35 21.53
N TYR A 142 -11.63 -19.49 22.84
CA TYR A 142 -11.35 -18.41 23.80
C TYR A 142 -10.38 -18.83 24.91
N VAL A 143 -10.70 -19.85 25.72
CA VAL A 143 -9.89 -20.18 26.91
C VAL A 143 -8.46 -20.59 26.55
N ASN A 144 -8.28 -21.55 25.64
CA ASN A 144 -6.95 -22.04 25.27
C ASN A 144 -6.12 -20.98 24.54
N PRO A 145 -6.67 -20.22 23.56
CA PRO A 145 -5.97 -19.09 22.98
C PRO A 145 -5.56 -18.03 24.00
N LEU A 146 -6.44 -17.62 24.92
CA LEU A 146 -6.10 -16.66 25.98
C LEU A 146 -4.96 -17.16 26.86
N LEU A 147 -5.04 -18.41 27.31
CA LEU A 147 -3.99 -19.02 28.12
C LEU A 147 -2.65 -19.04 27.38
N SER A 148 -2.66 -19.31 26.08
CA SER A 148 -1.46 -19.28 25.23
C SER A 148 -0.87 -17.88 25.15
N ILE A 149 -1.69 -16.85 24.91
CA ILE A 149 -1.26 -15.45 24.87
C ILE A 149 -0.64 -15.06 26.21
N LEU A 150 -1.33 -15.31 27.33
CA LEU A 150 -0.86 -14.92 28.65
C LEU A 150 0.44 -15.62 29.04
N LYS A 151 0.62 -16.90 28.67
CA LYS A 151 1.89 -17.61 28.88
C LYS A 151 3.02 -17.04 28.03
N GLN A 152 2.75 -16.66 26.77
CA GLN A 152 3.75 -16.04 25.90
C GLN A 152 4.14 -14.63 26.37
N GLN A 153 3.17 -13.87 26.90
CA GLN A 153 3.41 -12.54 27.46
C GLN A 153 4.12 -12.56 28.82
N ASN A 154 4.20 -13.73 29.46
CA ASN A 154 4.85 -13.89 30.77
C ASN A 154 5.94 -14.98 30.71
N PRO A 155 7.01 -14.79 29.92
CA PRO A 155 8.07 -15.79 29.78
C PRO A 155 8.92 -15.87 31.06
N LYS A 156 9.43 -17.07 31.36
CA LYS A 156 10.38 -17.26 32.46
C LYS A 156 11.70 -16.56 32.14
N SER A 157 12.14 -15.69 33.03
CA SER A 157 13.36 -14.90 32.89
C SER A 157 14.37 -15.27 33.98
N SER A 158 15.66 -15.27 33.65
CA SER A 158 16.75 -15.42 34.62
C SER A 158 17.11 -14.10 35.33
N PHE A 159 16.48 -12.99 34.94
CA PHE A 159 16.76 -11.67 35.51
C PHE A 159 16.00 -11.45 36.83
N PRO A 160 16.63 -10.88 37.87
CA PRO A 160 16.13 -10.90 39.25
C PRO A 160 14.93 -9.96 39.54
N TYR A 161 14.49 -9.16 38.57
CA TYR A 161 13.44 -8.14 38.75
C TYR A 161 12.05 -8.56 38.23
N THR A 162 11.85 -9.82 37.85
CA THR A 162 10.62 -10.28 37.20
C THR A 162 9.58 -10.92 38.12
N ASN A 163 9.86 -11.07 39.42
CA ASN A 163 9.02 -11.88 40.29
C ASN A 163 7.60 -11.34 40.55
N ASN A 164 7.33 -10.05 40.26
CA ASN A 164 6.03 -9.42 40.54
C ASN A 164 5.34 -8.78 39.31
N THR A 165 5.92 -8.80 38.11
CA THR A 165 5.28 -8.17 36.94
C THR A 165 4.52 -9.23 36.15
N ARG A 166 3.19 -9.17 36.16
CA ARG A 166 2.32 -10.00 35.32
C ARG A 166 1.76 -9.15 34.19
N TYR A 167 2.14 -9.48 32.97
CA TYR A 167 1.61 -8.86 31.76
C TYR A 167 0.23 -9.43 31.44
N GLY A 168 -0.70 -8.54 31.08
CA GLY A 168 -1.98 -8.89 30.48
C GLY A 168 -1.84 -9.27 29.01
N VAL A 169 -2.90 -9.07 28.24
CA VAL A 169 -2.93 -9.39 26.81
C VAL A 169 -2.09 -8.42 25.98
N PHE A 170 -2.05 -7.14 26.37
CA PHE A 170 -1.42 -6.06 25.61
C PHE A 170 -0.05 -5.69 26.21
N ASP A 171 1.01 -5.83 25.42
CA ASP A 171 2.38 -5.46 25.81
C ASP A 171 2.56 -3.94 26.03
N THR A 172 1.73 -3.12 25.36
CA THR A 172 1.79 -1.66 25.45
C THR A 172 1.20 -1.09 26.75
N VAL A 173 0.22 -1.78 27.34
CA VAL A 173 -0.45 -1.42 28.61
C VAL A 173 -0.67 -2.69 29.41
N ILE A 174 0.30 -3.00 30.25
CA ILE A 174 0.49 -4.33 30.85
C ILE A 174 -0.63 -4.74 31.82
N ASP A 175 -1.33 -3.78 32.39
CA ASP A 175 -2.42 -3.96 33.36
C ASP A 175 -3.82 -3.83 32.73
N GLN A 176 -3.89 -3.63 31.40
CA GLN A 176 -5.16 -3.61 30.68
C GLN A 176 -5.78 -5.02 30.65
N THR A 177 -6.87 -5.19 31.40
CA THR A 177 -7.69 -6.42 31.32
C THR A 177 -8.35 -6.56 29.96
N LEU A 178 -8.46 -7.80 29.48
CA LEU A 178 -9.38 -8.16 28.41
C LEU A 178 -10.73 -8.57 29.03
N TYR A 179 -11.84 -8.03 28.56
CA TYR A 179 -13.18 -8.44 28.98
C TYR A 179 -13.68 -9.58 28.10
N LEU A 180 -13.87 -10.75 28.69
CA LEU A 180 -14.46 -11.92 28.03
C LEU A 180 -15.95 -12.00 28.39
N PHE A 181 -16.79 -11.59 27.45
CA PHE A 181 -18.24 -11.76 27.56
C PHE A 181 -18.62 -13.18 27.19
N VAL A 182 -19.42 -13.81 28.04
CA VAL A 182 -19.96 -15.15 27.83
C VAL A 182 -21.48 -15.02 27.78
N ASP A 183 -22.04 -15.03 26.57
CA ASP A 183 -23.48 -14.95 26.34
C ASP A 183 -24.07 -16.36 26.39
N VAL A 184 -24.80 -16.66 27.46
CA VAL A 184 -25.40 -17.98 27.68
C VAL A 184 -26.70 -18.09 26.91
N LYS A 185 -26.73 -18.93 25.87
CA LYS A 185 -27.90 -19.11 24.98
C LYS A 185 -28.84 -20.23 25.41
N THR A 186 -28.34 -21.23 26.14
CA THR A 186 -29.12 -22.33 26.72
C THR A 186 -29.59 -22.00 28.15
N ASP A 187 -30.19 -22.97 28.86
CA ASP A 187 -30.59 -22.78 30.25
C ASP A 187 -29.39 -22.39 31.13
N GLY A 188 -29.50 -21.24 31.79
CA GLY A 188 -28.43 -20.67 32.59
C GLY A 188 -27.99 -21.55 33.76
N ASN A 189 -28.96 -22.17 34.43
CA ASN A 189 -28.74 -22.91 35.66
C ASN A 189 -27.89 -24.17 35.44
N THR A 190 -28.00 -24.76 34.24
CA THR A 190 -27.21 -25.91 33.80
C THR A 190 -25.94 -25.52 33.02
N THR A 191 -25.97 -24.43 32.26
CA THR A 191 -24.85 -24.01 31.39
C THR A 191 -23.75 -23.28 32.16
N TRP A 192 -24.13 -22.36 33.07
CA TRP A 192 -23.18 -21.51 33.79
C TRP A 192 -22.16 -22.29 34.64
N PRO A 193 -22.53 -23.36 35.38
CA PRO A 193 -21.56 -24.17 36.10
C PRO A 193 -20.46 -24.77 35.21
N LEU A 194 -20.80 -25.12 33.95
CA LEU A 194 -19.82 -25.62 32.99
C LEU A 194 -18.93 -24.49 32.44
N VAL A 195 -19.45 -23.28 32.28
CA VAL A 195 -18.63 -22.10 31.94
C VAL A 195 -17.58 -21.86 33.02
N ILE A 196 -17.99 -21.79 34.28
CA ILE A 196 -17.10 -21.61 35.43
C ILE A 196 -16.04 -22.72 35.52
N LYS A 197 -16.44 -23.97 35.23
CA LYS A 197 -15.52 -25.11 35.16
C LYS A 197 -14.50 -24.98 34.02
N GLN A 198 -14.90 -24.55 32.82
CA GLN A 198 -13.98 -24.40 31.70
C GLN A 198 -13.00 -23.22 31.87
N LEU A 199 -13.29 -22.28 32.79
CA LEU A 199 -12.39 -21.19 33.15
C LEU A 199 -11.27 -21.60 34.14
N GLU A 200 -11.32 -22.82 34.68
CA GLU A 200 -10.33 -23.33 35.65
C GLU A 200 -8.86 -23.13 35.21
N PRO A 201 -8.46 -23.37 33.95
CA PRO A 201 -7.07 -23.16 33.53
C PRO A 201 -6.60 -21.70 33.64
N LEU A 202 -7.51 -20.72 33.50
CA LEU A 202 -7.20 -19.30 33.70
C LEU A 202 -7.15 -18.94 35.19
N ARG A 203 -8.04 -19.55 35.98
CA ARG A 203 -8.11 -19.42 37.45
C ARG A 203 -6.86 -19.97 38.13
N GLU A 204 -6.48 -21.21 37.85
CA GLU A 204 -5.24 -21.83 38.34
C GLU A 204 -4.00 -21.02 37.95
N GLY A 205 -4.05 -20.40 36.76
CA GLY A 205 -3.02 -19.49 36.29
C GLY A 205 -2.95 -18.17 37.05
N GLY A 206 -3.98 -17.80 37.82
CA GLY A 206 -4.10 -16.50 38.50
C GLY A 206 -4.34 -15.34 37.53
N TRP A 207 -5.00 -15.60 36.40
CA TRP A 207 -5.20 -14.61 35.32
C TRP A 207 -6.53 -13.86 35.39
N LEU A 208 -7.49 -14.37 36.15
CA LEU A 208 -8.83 -13.80 36.23
C LEU A 208 -8.86 -12.63 37.22
N SER A 209 -9.60 -11.57 36.88
CA SER A 209 -10.06 -10.58 37.85
C SER A 209 -10.99 -11.25 38.84
N TYR A 210 -10.91 -10.90 40.11
CA TYR A 210 -11.77 -11.48 41.12
C TYR A 210 -12.15 -10.49 42.22
N TRP A 211 -13.36 -10.64 42.74
CA TRP A 211 -13.80 -10.01 43.96
C TRP A 211 -13.30 -10.82 45.15
N ASP A 212 -12.61 -10.15 46.07
CA ASP A 212 -12.10 -10.70 47.31
C ASP A 212 -13.11 -10.44 48.43
N ALA A 213 -13.78 -11.49 48.90
CA ALA A 213 -14.84 -11.38 49.91
C ALA A 213 -14.31 -10.96 51.30
N GLU A 214 -13.03 -11.21 51.61
CA GLU A 214 -12.45 -10.81 52.91
C GLU A 214 -12.16 -9.33 52.96
N THR A 215 -11.60 -8.79 51.87
CA THR A 215 -11.22 -7.37 51.80
C THR A 215 -12.33 -6.48 51.25
N GLY A 216 -13.31 -7.06 50.56
CA GLY A 216 -14.35 -6.31 49.86
C GLY A 216 -13.79 -5.48 48.70
N VAL A 217 -12.76 -5.99 48.02
CA VAL A 217 -12.06 -5.27 46.95
C VAL A 217 -12.04 -6.11 45.67
N LEU A 218 -12.31 -5.45 44.53
CA LEU A 218 -12.11 -6.02 43.20
C LEU A 218 -10.61 -5.99 42.87
N ARG A 219 -10.02 -7.17 42.67
CA ARG A 219 -8.62 -7.30 42.24
C ARG A 219 -8.58 -7.54 40.73
N PRO A 220 -7.98 -6.62 39.95
CA PRO A 220 -7.89 -6.78 38.51
C PRO A 220 -6.93 -7.91 38.14
N GLY A 221 -7.33 -8.71 37.17
CA GLY A 221 -6.51 -9.70 36.50
C GLY A 221 -6.33 -9.34 35.02
N ALA A 222 -5.66 -10.22 34.29
CA ALA A 222 -5.47 -10.06 32.85
C ALA A 222 -6.76 -10.27 32.05
N VAL A 223 -7.71 -11.03 32.60
CA VAL A 223 -9.01 -11.32 31.99
C VAL A 223 -10.12 -11.08 33.01
N THR A 224 -11.13 -10.30 32.62
CA THR A 224 -12.35 -10.09 33.41
C THR A 224 -13.49 -10.81 32.71
N VAL A 225 -14.09 -11.81 33.37
CA VAL A 225 -15.18 -12.59 32.80
C VAL A 225 -16.52 -11.95 33.12
N VAL A 226 -17.35 -11.74 32.10
CA VAL A 226 -18.67 -11.13 32.24
C VAL A 226 -19.72 -12.07 31.66
N GLY A 227 -20.64 -12.56 32.49
CA GLY A 227 -21.76 -13.39 32.05
C GLY A 227 -22.94 -12.51 31.59
N THR A 228 -23.48 -12.83 30.41
CA THR A 228 -24.64 -12.17 29.81
C THR A 228 -25.63 -13.21 29.26
N GLY A 229 -26.69 -12.79 28.59
CA GLY A 229 -27.76 -13.68 28.14
C GLY A 229 -28.51 -14.34 29.31
N ASN A 230 -28.69 -15.66 29.27
CA ASN A 230 -29.40 -16.41 30.32
C ASN A 230 -28.56 -16.65 31.59
N THR A 231 -27.52 -15.87 31.85
CA THR A 231 -26.65 -16.06 33.02
C THR A 231 -27.43 -15.85 34.33
N PRO A 232 -27.41 -16.82 35.27
CA PRO A 232 -28.16 -16.72 36.52
C PRO A 232 -27.49 -15.77 37.52
N PHE A 233 -28.08 -14.58 37.74
CA PHE A 233 -27.54 -13.55 38.63
C PHE A 233 -27.40 -14.04 40.08
N ASP A 234 -28.36 -14.82 40.56
CA ASP A 234 -28.35 -15.42 41.89
C ASP A 234 -27.15 -16.34 42.11
N GLN A 235 -26.72 -17.12 41.10
CA GLN A 235 -25.52 -17.94 41.19
C GLN A 235 -24.23 -17.11 41.24
N ILE A 236 -24.17 -15.97 40.53
CA ILE A 236 -23.03 -15.05 40.61
C ILE A 236 -22.98 -14.32 41.96
N GLN A 237 -24.15 -13.95 42.48
CA GLN A 237 -24.26 -13.27 43.76
C GLN A 237 -24.06 -14.21 44.96
N ALA A 238 -24.36 -15.50 44.82
CA ALA A 238 -24.19 -16.49 45.87
C ALA A 238 -22.72 -16.50 46.32
N HIS A 239 -22.47 -16.00 47.54
CA HIS A 239 -21.15 -15.86 48.16
C HIS A 239 -20.56 -17.22 48.59
N THR A 240 -20.46 -18.13 47.63
CA THR A 240 -20.10 -19.55 47.86
C THR A 240 -18.59 -19.78 47.85
N THR A 241 -17.82 -18.82 47.36
CA THR A 241 -16.36 -18.87 47.30
C THR A 241 -15.73 -17.60 47.90
N LEU A 242 -14.51 -17.74 48.42
CA LEU A 242 -13.73 -16.62 48.96
C LEU A 242 -13.35 -15.60 47.87
N HIS A 243 -13.13 -16.11 46.66
CA HIS A 243 -12.79 -15.33 45.48
C HIS A 243 -13.81 -15.64 44.38
N ARG A 244 -14.50 -14.61 43.89
CA ARG A 244 -15.42 -14.71 42.76
C ARG A 244 -14.77 -14.08 41.54
N ASP A 245 -14.62 -14.83 40.46
CA ASP A 245 -13.86 -14.43 39.27
C ASP A 245 -14.69 -14.28 37.98
N ALA A 246 -16.01 -14.25 38.14
CA ALA A 246 -16.95 -13.92 37.08
C ALA A 246 -17.98 -12.92 37.60
N PHE A 247 -18.38 -12.00 36.71
CA PHE A 247 -19.25 -10.88 37.01
C PHE A 247 -20.47 -10.88 36.10
N TYR A 248 -21.52 -10.19 36.48
CA TYR A 248 -22.76 -10.09 35.74
C TYR A 248 -22.80 -8.81 34.89
N ASP A 249 -23.34 -8.92 33.68
CA ASP A 249 -23.69 -7.79 32.81
C ASP A 249 -25.05 -7.22 33.22
N ALA A 250 -25.05 -6.10 33.94
CA ALA A 250 -26.28 -5.50 34.45
C ALA A 250 -27.05 -4.72 33.36
N PRO A 251 -28.39 -4.63 33.41
CA PRO A 251 -29.14 -3.80 32.47
C PRO A 251 -28.82 -2.32 32.67
N ILE A 252 -28.34 -1.63 31.63
CA ILE A 252 -27.96 -0.20 31.69
C ILE A 252 -29.10 0.73 32.12
N THR A 253 -30.35 0.36 31.84
CA THR A 253 -31.54 1.10 32.25
C THR A 253 -31.74 1.14 33.78
N SER A 254 -31.04 0.27 34.53
CA SER A 254 -31.06 0.25 35.99
C SER A 254 -30.26 1.39 36.63
N PHE A 255 -29.46 2.13 35.85
CA PHE A 255 -28.51 3.13 36.35
C PHE A 255 -28.98 4.58 36.11
N SER A 256 -30.26 4.89 36.35
CA SER A 256 -30.77 6.26 36.31
C SER A 256 -30.77 6.88 37.71
N SER A 257 -29.83 7.81 37.94
CA SER A 257 -29.61 8.81 39.02
C SER A 257 -30.23 8.72 40.44
N ASP A 258 -31.24 7.92 40.75
CA ASP A 258 -32.00 7.98 42.01
C ASP A 258 -32.12 6.67 42.79
N SER A 259 -31.47 5.58 42.34
CA SER A 259 -31.41 4.35 43.13
C SER A 259 -30.16 3.55 42.76
N PRO A 260 -29.29 3.16 43.72
CA PRO A 260 -28.14 2.30 43.44
C PRO A 260 -28.53 0.92 42.87
N GLY A 261 -29.83 0.58 42.83
CA GLY A 261 -30.33 -0.66 42.28
C GLY A 261 -29.85 -1.88 43.06
N GLU A 262 -30.27 -3.06 42.61
CA GLU A 262 -29.86 -4.36 43.14
C GLU A 262 -28.36 -4.68 42.89
N TYR A 263 -27.66 -3.81 42.15
CA TYR A 263 -26.34 -4.06 41.60
C TYR A 263 -25.25 -3.30 42.36
N ASN A 264 -24.19 -4.00 42.75
CA ASN A 264 -23.01 -3.40 43.35
C ASN A 264 -21.74 -3.87 42.63
N THR A 265 -20.63 -3.18 42.87
CA THR A 265 -19.33 -3.46 42.25
C THR A 265 -18.75 -4.84 42.59
N SER A 266 -19.34 -5.53 43.58
CA SER A 266 -18.92 -6.90 43.87
C SER A 266 -19.34 -7.82 42.74
N SER A 267 -20.59 -7.73 42.27
CA SER A 267 -21.16 -8.66 41.31
C SER A 267 -21.17 -8.12 39.88
N VAL A 268 -21.01 -6.80 39.70
CA VAL A 268 -21.18 -6.13 38.40
C VAL A 268 -19.98 -5.24 38.11
N VAL A 269 -19.41 -5.40 36.92
CA VAL A 269 -18.30 -4.57 36.40
C VAL A 269 -18.67 -3.82 35.13
N ILE A 270 -19.69 -4.29 34.41
CA ILE A 270 -20.23 -3.68 33.20
C ILE A 270 -21.76 -3.67 33.29
N ALA A 271 -22.37 -2.61 32.76
CA ALA A 271 -23.77 -2.54 32.45
C ALA A 271 -23.97 -2.33 30.94
N SER A 272 -24.88 -3.10 30.35
CA SER A 272 -25.18 -3.03 28.92
C SER A 272 -26.67 -3.08 28.59
N GLY A 273 -27.02 -2.69 27.38
CA GLY A 273 -28.40 -2.74 26.86
C GLY A 273 -28.48 -2.33 25.41
N SER A 274 -29.57 -2.72 24.73
CA SER A 274 -29.80 -2.25 23.37
C SER A 274 -30.01 -0.74 23.38
N LEU A 275 -29.49 -0.06 22.35
CA LEU A 275 -29.65 1.38 22.21
C LEU A 275 -31.14 1.77 22.17
N ALA A 276 -31.98 0.97 21.53
CA ALA A 276 -33.42 1.22 21.47
C ALA A 276 -34.07 1.14 22.86
N ASN A 277 -33.77 0.10 23.64
CA ASN A 277 -34.32 -0.05 24.99
C ASN A 277 -33.81 1.06 25.93
N ALA A 278 -32.51 1.38 25.85
CA ALA A 278 -31.90 2.46 26.62
C ALA A 278 -32.60 3.81 26.39
N LEU A 279 -33.11 4.06 25.18
CA LEU A 279 -33.83 5.28 24.81
C LEU A 279 -35.35 5.21 25.01
N GLY A 280 -35.90 4.05 25.40
CA GLY A 280 -37.34 3.82 25.48
C GLY A 280 -38.04 3.69 24.11
N GLY A 281 -37.29 3.42 23.03
CA GLY A 281 -37.82 3.23 21.69
C GLY A 281 -36.77 3.37 20.58
N SER A 282 -37.14 2.98 19.36
CA SER A 282 -36.25 3.06 18.20
C SER A 282 -35.92 4.51 17.81
N MET A 283 -34.67 4.73 17.41
CA MET A 283 -34.19 6.02 16.91
C MET A 283 -34.74 6.29 15.49
N SER A 284 -35.71 7.19 15.36
CA SER A 284 -36.37 7.53 14.09
C SER A 284 -35.60 8.51 13.18
N GLY A 285 -34.53 9.16 13.68
CA GLY A 285 -33.72 10.15 12.96
C GLY A 285 -32.30 9.70 12.59
N SER A 286 -31.54 10.58 11.91
CA SER A 286 -30.10 10.40 11.63
C SER A 286 -29.20 10.81 12.80
N THR A 287 -29.72 11.61 13.73
CA THR A 287 -29.04 12.10 14.93
C THR A 287 -29.92 11.96 16.16
N PHE A 288 -29.33 12.00 17.36
CA PHE A 288 -30.08 11.99 18.61
C PHE A 288 -30.70 13.38 18.85
N ASN A 289 -31.89 13.41 19.46
CA ASN A 289 -32.44 14.63 20.02
C ASN A 289 -31.91 14.88 21.45
N ASP A 290 -32.11 16.09 21.97
CA ASP A 290 -31.58 16.50 23.28
C ASP A 290 -32.05 15.57 24.41
N THR A 291 -33.30 15.11 24.38
CA THR A 291 -33.83 14.16 25.37
C THR A 291 -33.10 12.82 25.32
N GLN A 292 -32.80 12.30 24.12
CA GLN A 292 -32.06 11.04 23.95
C GLN A 292 -30.62 11.19 24.43
N ILE A 293 -29.97 12.32 24.13
CA ILE A 293 -28.63 12.63 24.64
C ILE A 293 -28.63 12.66 26.17
N ASP A 294 -29.60 13.33 26.77
CA ASP A 294 -29.71 13.45 28.24
C ASP A 294 -29.99 12.10 28.92
N ILE A 295 -30.82 11.24 28.32
CA ILE A 295 -31.04 9.86 28.81
C ILE A 295 -29.74 9.06 28.81
N LEU A 296 -29.00 9.06 27.70
CA LEU A 296 -27.73 8.34 27.59
C LEU A 296 -26.69 8.90 28.57
N ALA A 297 -26.58 10.22 28.68
CA ALA A 297 -25.68 10.88 29.61
C ALA A 297 -25.98 10.48 31.07
N ARG A 298 -27.25 10.50 31.48
CA ARG A 298 -27.67 10.13 32.83
C ARG A 298 -27.40 8.66 33.16
N GLN A 299 -27.64 7.75 32.21
CA GLN A 299 -27.32 6.32 32.37
C GLN A 299 -25.81 6.10 32.51
N ILE A 300 -25.00 6.72 31.63
CA ILE A 300 -23.54 6.59 31.67
C ILE A 300 -23.00 7.13 33.00
N GLN A 301 -23.42 8.33 33.40
CA GLN A 301 -22.99 8.95 34.65
C GLN A 301 -23.43 8.14 35.88
N GLY A 302 -24.65 7.60 35.88
CA GLY A 302 -25.15 6.76 36.97
C GLY A 302 -24.34 5.47 37.12
N ALA A 303 -24.00 4.81 36.01
CA ALA A 303 -23.15 3.62 36.01
C ALA A 303 -21.73 3.95 36.49
N HIS A 304 -21.13 5.04 35.99
CA HIS A 304 -19.80 5.49 36.42
C HIS A 304 -19.75 5.88 37.90
N ALA A 305 -20.80 6.51 38.43
CA ALA A 305 -20.93 6.81 39.86
C ALA A 305 -21.00 5.54 40.71
N ALA A 306 -21.55 4.46 40.17
CA ALA A 306 -21.55 3.13 40.77
C ALA A 306 -20.24 2.35 40.51
N GLY A 307 -19.25 2.92 39.82
CA GLY A 307 -18.00 2.22 39.47
C GLY A 307 -18.15 1.15 38.39
N VAL A 308 -19.24 1.19 37.62
CA VAL A 308 -19.60 0.22 36.58
C VAL A 308 -19.34 0.82 35.20
N LYS A 309 -18.73 0.05 34.30
CA LYS A 309 -18.46 0.46 32.91
C LYS A 309 -19.68 0.27 32.01
N VAL A 310 -19.73 0.98 30.88
CA VAL A 310 -20.94 1.01 30.03
C VAL A 310 -20.67 0.54 28.60
N ARG A 311 -21.66 -0.18 28.04
CA ARG A 311 -21.74 -0.58 26.63
C ARG A 311 -23.18 -0.47 26.12
N TYR A 312 -23.38 -0.01 24.89
CA TYR A 312 -24.68 -0.09 24.20
C TYR A 312 -24.55 -0.98 22.97
N TRP A 313 -25.45 -1.95 22.81
CA TRP A 313 -25.51 -2.85 21.64
C TRP A 313 -26.70 -2.49 20.73
N GLU A 314 -26.87 -3.17 19.60
CA GLU A 314 -27.88 -2.83 18.57
C GLU A 314 -27.74 -1.38 18.04
N THR A 315 -26.50 -0.88 17.97
CA THR A 315 -26.21 0.41 17.32
C THR A 315 -26.37 0.28 15.79
N PRO A 316 -26.78 1.36 15.08
CA PRO A 316 -27.05 1.26 13.64
C PRO A 316 -25.78 0.93 12.86
N GLY A 317 -25.79 -0.17 12.08
CA GLY A 317 -24.68 -0.52 11.18
C GLY A 317 -24.68 0.23 9.83
N TRP A 318 -25.86 0.68 9.38
CA TRP A 318 -26.04 1.42 8.12
C TRP A 318 -27.17 2.46 8.26
N PRO A 319 -27.09 3.62 7.58
CA PRO A 319 -25.97 4.10 6.74
C PRO A 319 -24.74 4.45 7.58
N LEU A 320 -23.55 4.38 6.97
CA LEU A 320 -22.27 4.61 7.66
C LEU A 320 -22.22 5.98 8.35
N SER A 321 -22.83 7.01 7.77
CA SER A 321 -22.93 8.33 8.39
C SER A 321 -23.70 8.32 9.71
N LYS A 322 -24.77 7.53 9.82
CA LYS A 322 -25.56 7.38 11.05
C LYS A 322 -24.79 6.54 12.07
N ARG A 323 -24.16 5.44 11.64
CA ARG A 323 -23.29 4.61 12.49
C ARG A 323 -22.19 5.46 13.14
N ASP A 324 -21.41 6.16 12.32
CA ASP A 324 -20.26 6.94 12.77
C ASP A 324 -20.70 8.11 13.65
N TYR A 325 -21.85 8.74 13.37
CA TYR A 325 -22.45 9.73 14.26
C TYR A 325 -22.78 9.16 15.64
N VAL A 326 -23.47 8.02 15.70
CA VAL A 326 -23.86 7.37 16.95
C VAL A 326 -22.61 6.99 17.74
N TRP A 327 -21.63 6.37 17.11
CA TRP A 327 -20.37 5.98 17.76
C TRP A 327 -19.62 7.17 18.33
N LYS A 328 -19.45 8.25 17.55
CA LYS A 328 -18.81 9.49 18.04
C LYS A 328 -19.57 10.11 19.21
N THR A 329 -20.89 10.08 19.16
CA THR A 329 -21.71 10.64 20.24
C THR A 329 -21.55 9.83 21.51
N LEU A 330 -21.64 8.50 21.43
CA LEU A 330 -21.46 7.62 22.60
C LEU A 330 -20.06 7.75 23.21
N GLU A 331 -19.02 7.86 22.38
CA GLU A 331 -17.66 8.18 22.87
C GLU A 331 -17.59 9.55 23.56
N GLY A 332 -18.20 10.58 22.95
CA GLY A 332 -18.25 11.92 23.53
C GLY A 332 -19.00 11.98 24.86
N LEU A 333 -19.96 11.08 25.07
CA LEU A 333 -20.68 10.91 26.34
C LEU A 333 -19.94 10.04 27.35
N GLY A 334 -18.83 9.39 26.96
CA GLY A 334 -17.98 8.62 27.85
C GLY A 334 -18.27 7.11 27.90
N VAL A 335 -18.86 6.50 26.86
CA VAL A 335 -19.01 5.03 26.82
C VAL A 335 -17.64 4.34 26.94
N ASP A 336 -17.53 3.31 27.78
CA ASP A 336 -16.27 2.59 28.00
C ASP A 336 -15.95 1.63 26.86
N LEU A 337 -16.97 0.91 26.37
CA LEU A 337 -16.84 -0.07 25.31
C LEU A 337 -17.78 0.27 24.15
N LEU A 338 -17.19 0.63 23.01
CA LEU A 338 -17.94 0.79 21.77
C LEU A 338 -18.26 -0.57 21.17
N ASN A 339 -19.53 -0.95 21.09
CA ASN A 339 -19.97 -2.21 20.50
C ASN A 339 -19.87 -2.17 18.97
N ALA A 340 -19.09 -3.05 18.37
CA ALA A 340 -18.86 -3.04 16.92
C ALA A 340 -18.72 -4.45 16.32
N ASP A 341 -19.44 -4.69 15.23
CA ASP A 341 -19.17 -5.82 14.32
C ASP A 341 -18.04 -5.46 13.32
N ASP A 342 -17.99 -4.21 12.86
CA ASP A 342 -16.92 -3.64 12.02
C ASP A 342 -15.82 -3.02 12.90
N ILE A 343 -14.96 -3.90 13.41
CA ILE A 343 -13.93 -3.56 14.40
C ILE A 343 -12.80 -2.71 13.80
N GLN A 344 -12.55 -2.79 12.48
CA GLN A 344 -11.57 -1.96 11.79
C GLN A 344 -12.05 -0.51 11.72
N ALA A 345 -13.33 -0.28 11.40
CA ALA A 345 -13.89 1.07 11.42
C ALA A 345 -13.92 1.66 12.83
N ALA A 346 -14.31 0.88 13.84
CA ALA A 346 -14.28 1.31 15.25
C ALA A 346 -12.85 1.66 15.71
N ALA A 347 -11.87 0.85 15.32
CA ALA A 347 -10.46 1.09 15.63
C ALA A 347 -9.90 2.35 14.96
N GLY A 348 -10.29 2.62 13.70
CA GLY A 348 -9.92 3.84 12.99
C GLY A 348 -10.57 5.10 13.59
N LEU A 349 -11.81 4.99 14.08
CA LEU A 349 -12.47 6.09 14.80
C LEU A 349 -11.67 6.54 16.03
N LYS A 350 -11.24 5.57 16.85
CA LYS A 350 -10.45 5.81 18.08
C LYS A 350 -9.09 6.46 17.78
N GLU A 351 -8.47 6.16 16.63
CA GLU A 351 -7.18 6.74 16.24
C GLU A 351 -7.29 8.24 15.92
N VAL A 352 -8.36 8.65 15.24
CA VAL A 352 -8.61 10.07 14.92
C VAL A 352 -8.87 10.89 16.19
N CYS A 353 -9.62 10.35 17.16
CA CYS A 353 -9.87 11.01 18.44
C CYS A 353 -8.58 11.20 19.26
N LEU A 354 -7.68 10.21 19.28
CA LEU A 354 -6.40 10.32 19.99
C LEU A 354 -5.46 11.37 19.37
N LEU A 355 -5.43 11.49 18.05
CA LEU A 355 -4.64 12.52 17.35
C LEU A 355 -5.18 13.94 17.63
N LEU A 356 -6.50 14.12 17.68
CA LEU A 356 -7.11 15.41 18.02
C LEU A 356 -6.83 15.81 19.47
N ILE A 357 -6.88 14.85 20.42
CA ILE A 357 -6.55 15.11 21.82
C ILE A 357 -5.06 15.44 21.98
N ASP A 358 -4.13 14.73 21.32
CA ASP A 358 -2.70 15.02 21.41
C ASP A 358 -2.31 16.36 20.75
N THR A 359 -3.09 16.79 19.74
CA THR A 359 -2.96 18.12 19.11
C THR A 359 -3.45 19.25 20.05
N ILE A 360 -4.49 19.00 20.85
CA ILE A 360 -5.05 19.98 21.80
C ILE A 360 -4.24 20.03 23.11
N ARG A 361 -3.58 18.94 23.51
CA ARG A 361 -2.92 18.81 24.82
C ARG A 361 -1.44 19.20 24.87
N LYS A 362 -0.81 19.57 23.75
CA LYS A 362 0.58 20.08 23.75
C LYS A 362 0.61 21.60 23.96
N PRO A 363 1.00 22.11 25.15
CA PRO A 363 1.41 23.51 25.25
C PRO A 363 2.69 23.68 24.41
N HIS A 364 2.73 24.74 23.61
CA HIS A 364 3.86 25.11 22.76
C HIS A 364 5.21 25.05 23.50
N ILE A 365 5.97 23.97 23.30
CA ILE A 365 7.40 23.97 23.59
C ILE A 365 8.07 24.70 22.43
N ARG A 366 8.23 26.03 22.58
CA ARG A 366 9.15 26.81 21.74
C ARG A 366 10.57 26.33 22.05
N HIS A 367 11.20 25.64 21.11
CA HIS A 367 12.65 25.48 21.14
C HIS A 367 13.29 26.85 20.89
N TYR A 368 13.82 27.46 21.96
CA TYR A 368 14.80 28.54 21.86
C TYR A 368 16.12 27.94 21.40
N THR A 369 16.53 28.19 20.16
CA THR A 369 17.92 28.00 19.74
C THR A 369 18.68 29.30 19.92
N TYR A 370 19.54 29.27 20.94
CA TYR A 370 20.59 30.24 21.24
C TYR A 370 21.60 30.29 20.10
N SER A 371 21.74 31.45 19.44
CA SER A 371 22.85 31.76 18.52
C SER A 371 23.86 32.65 19.24
N PRO A 372 25.17 32.30 19.29
CA PRO A 372 26.18 33.24 19.73
C PRO A 372 26.49 34.22 18.59
N SER A 373 26.28 35.50 18.87
CA SER A 373 26.73 36.64 18.09
C SER A 373 28.26 36.74 18.06
N MET A 374 28.84 37.02 16.89
CA MET A 374 30.01 37.88 16.82
C MET A 374 29.87 38.84 15.64
N SER A 375 30.03 40.12 15.97
CA SER A 375 29.74 41.32 15.21
C SER A 375 30.94 41.87 14.44
N SER A 376 30.60 42.84 13.58
CA SER A 376 31.40 43.93 12.97
C SER A 376 31.70 43.70 11.49
N ASP A 377 30.96 44.33 10.58
CA ASP A 377 30.86 45.77 10.24
C ASP A 377 31.63 46.02 8.93
N LYS A 378 30.94 46.47 7.89
CA LYS A 378 31.05 47.83 7.30
C LYS A 378 30.59 47.87 5.83
N ASP A 379 29.52 48.63 5.65
CA ASP A 379 29.31 49.74 4.70
C ASP A 379 29.43 49.62 3.17
N ALA A 380 28.48 50.36 2.58
CA ALA A 380 28.41 50.96 1.24
C ALA A 380 28.10 50.01 0.07
N GLY A 381 27.19 50.30 -0.86
CA GLY A 381 26.60 51.58 -1.25
C GLY A 381 26.71 51.71 -2.77
N ALA A 382 25.54 51.84 -3.42
CA ALA A 382 25.32 52.54 -4.69
C ALA A 382 25.71 51.92 -6.06
N THR A 383 24.68 51.91 -6.91
CA THR A 383 24.61 52.44 -8.30
C THR A 383 25.00 51.62 -9.53
N VAL A 384 24.02 51.61 -10.44
CA VAL A 384 24.02 51.30 -11.88
C VAL A 384 24.71 52.42 -12.68
N PRO A 385 25.38 52.10 -13.81
CA PRO A 385 25.07 52.75 -15.10
C PRO A 385 25.01 51.72 -16.25
N VAL A 386 24.02 51.73 -17.15
CA VAL A 386 23.77 52.61 -18.31
C VAL A 386 24.70 52.36 -19.51
N MET A 387 24.01 52.13 -20.63
CA MET A 387 24.34 51.87 -22.04
C MET A 387 24.84 53.11 -22.81
N GLU A 388 25.65 52.90 -23.86
CA GLU A 388 25.70 53.55 -25.20
C GLU A 388 27.14 53.42 -25.79
N LYS A 389 27.45 53.35 -27.09
CA LYS A 389 26.83 53.77 -28.38
C LYS A 389 27.50 52.94 -29.51
N ILE A 390 26.79 52.40 -30.52
CA ILE A 390 26.40 52.95 -31.85
C ILE A 390 27.58 53.23 -32.80
N ASP A 391 27.54 52.62 -34.00
CA ASP A 391 27.62 53.37 -35.28
C ASP A 391 27.03 52.57 -36.46
N GLN A 392 26.20 53.28 -37.24
CA GLN A 392 25.58 52.92 -38.52
C GLN A 392 26.14 53.82 -39.63
N VAL A 393 26.27 53.32 -40.86
CA VAL A 393 26.27 54.12 -42.10
C VAL A 393 25.64 53.27 -43.24
N VAL A 394 24.36 53.47 -43.61
CA VAL A 394 23.76 54.26 -44.72
C VAL A 394 23.84 53.63 -46.14
N HIS A 395 22.64 53.46 -46.74
CA HIS A 395 22.29 52.96 -48.10
C HIS A 395 22.47 54.00 -49.23
N PRO A 396 22.38 53.61 -50.53
CA PRO A 396 21.14 53.93 -51.28
C PRO A 396 20.69 52.90 -52.36
N LEU A 397 19.46 53.12 -52.85
CA LEU A 397 18.61 52.34 -53.79
C LEU A 397 18.90 52.61 -55.29
N VAL A 398 18.52 51.68 -56.19
CA VAL A 398 17.78 51.83 -57.49
C VAL A 398 17.87 50.50 -58.33
N PRO A 399 16.89 50.16 -59.19
CA PRO A 399 16.54 48.79 -59.61
C PRO A 399 17.00 48.40 -61.03
N GLU A 400 16.86 47.10 -61.39
CA GLU A 400 16.31 46.57 -62.67
C GLU A 400 16.99 45.28 -63.24
N SER A 401 16.12 44.30 -63.54
CA SER A 401 16.14 43.23 -64.57
C SER A 401 17.13 42.03 -64.55
N ASP A 402 16.49 40.85 -64.54
CA ASP A 402 16.68 39.64 -65.35
C ASP A 402 17.94 38.72 -65.30
N LYS A 403 17.63 37.45 -64.95
CA LYS A 403 18.25 36.12 -65.25
C LYS A 403 18.97 35.40 -64.09
N PRO A 404 19.09 34.05 -64.12
CA PRO A 404 18.03 33.06 -63.98
C PRO A 404 18.30 32.10 -62.77
N ALA A 405 17.23 31.49 -62.25
CA ALA A 405 17.17 30.41 -61.24
C ALA A 405 18.49 29.94 -60.58
N GLU A 406 18.80 30.51 -59.41
CA GLU A 406 19.78 29.93 -58.48
C GLU A 406 19.15 28.84 -57.62
N VAL A 407 19.79 27.67 -57.65
CA VAL A 407 19.50 26.50 -56.82
C VAL A 407 19.60 26.88 -55.35
N ILE A 408 18.45 26.94 -54.66
CA ILE A 408 18.41 27.01 -53.20
C ILE A 408 18.99 25.70 -52.66
N THR A 409 20.29 25.70 -52.39
CA THR A 409 20.91 24.69 -51.53
C THR A 409 20.40 24.94 -50.12
N THR A 410 19.32 24.22 -49.78
CA THR A 410 18.79 24.19 -48.42
C THR A 410 19.90 23.71 -47.48
N LYS A 411 20.38 24.61 -46.60
CA LYS A 411 21.23 24.23 -45.47
C LYS A 411 20.49 23.13 -44.70
N SER A 412 21.03 21.91 -44.75
CA SER A 412 20.44 20.77 -44.04
C SER A 412 20.47 21.07 -42.54
N LYS A 413 19.29 21.05 -41.92
CA LYS A 413 19.19 21.12 -40.46
C LYS A 413 20.02 19.96 -39.88
N PRO A 414 20.84 20.16 -38.84
CA PRO A 414 21.61 19.09 -38.24
C PRO A 414 20.64 18.03 -37.71
N LYS A 415 20.55 16.89 -38.38
CA LYS A 415 19.78 15.73 -37.91
C LYS A 415 20.59 15.09 -36.80
N LEU A 416 20.05 15.08 -35.59
CA LEU A 416 20.60 14.29 -34.48
C LEU A 416 20.78 12.84 -34.94
N SER A 417 21.96 12.26 -34.72
CA SER A 417 22.26 10.91 -35.17
C SER A 417 21.49 9.87 -34.36
N ALA A 418 21.11 8.76 -35.00
CA ALA A 418 20.51 7.60 -34.33
C ALA A 418 21.39 7.08 -33.17
N THR A 419 22.72 7.19 -33.30
CA THR A 419 23.69 6.84 -32.26
C THR A 419 23.60 7.69 -30.99
N THR A 420 22.99 8.88 -31.06
CA THR A 420 22.78 9.77 -29.91
C THR A 420 21.38 9.60 -29.32
N ILE A 421 20.35 9.50 -30.15
CA ILE A 421 18.96 9.47 -29.69
C ILE A 421 18.58 8.14 -29.04
N ILE A 422 19.06 7.01 -29.59
CA ILE A 422 18.72 5.67 -29.07
C ILE A 422 19.17 5.51 -27.60
N PRO A 423 20.43 5.80 -27.22
CA PRO A 423 20.84 5.72 -25.81
C PRO A 423 20.04 6.64 -24.88
N ILE A 424 19.73 7.87 -25.32
CA ILE A 424 18.93 8.81 -24.52
C ILE A 424 17.55 8.24 -24.26
N TRP A 425 16.88 7.70 -25.28
CA TRP A 425 15.57 7.08 -25.13
C TRP A 425 15.62 5.85 -24.20
N ILE A 426 16.66 5.00 -24.33
CA ILE A 426 16.84 3.84 -23.46
C ILE A 426 17.00 4.28 -22.01
N VAL A 427 17.89 5.25 -21.75
CA VAL A 427 18.14 5.77 -20.40
C VAL A 427 16.87 6.37 -19.82
N LEU A 428 16.21 7.28 -20.53
CA LEU A 428 14.96 7.89 -20.05
C LEU A 428 13.88 6.83 -19.80
N SER A 429 13.73 5.85 -20.69
CA SER A 429 12.73 4.79 -20.53
C SER A 429 13.00 3.93 -19.31
N SER A 430 14.24 3.52 -19.09
CA SER A 430 14.63 2.74 -17.93
C SER A 430 14.51 3.58 -16.66
N SER A 431 14.94 4.84 -16.69
CA SER A 431 14.86 5.77 -15.55
C SER A 431 13.45 5.95 -15.05
N VAL A 432 12.43 6.16 -15.91
CA VAL A 432 11.04 6.28 -15.45
C VAL A 432 10.60 5.03 -14.68
N ILE A 433 10.89 3.86 -15.24
CA ILE A 433 10.47 2.58 -14.66
C ILE A 433 11.13 2.34 -13.31
N MET A 434 12.44 2.56 -13.24
CA MET A 434 13.20 2.37 -12.01
C MET A 434 12.87 3.44 -10.95
N TYR A 435 12.63 4.68 -11.37
CA TYR A 435 12.27 5.77 -10.47
C TYR A 435 10.86 5.57 -9.89
N ASN A 436 9.90 5.12 -10.70
CA ASN A 436 8.58 4.73 -10.19
C ASN A 436 8.70 3.58 -9.18
N ASN A 437 9.48 2.54 -9.48
CA ASN A 437 9.72 1.45 -8.54
C ASN A 437 10.38 1.93 -7.24
N TYR A 438 11.37 2.82 -7.34
CA TYR A 438 12.03 3.42 -6.18
C TYR A 438 11.05 4.22 -5.32
N LEU A 439 10.14 5.00 -5.93
CA LEU A 439 9.08 5.70 -5.22
C LEU A 439 8.16 4.73 -4.47
N TYR A 440 7.67 3.70 -5.14
CA TYR A 440 6.70 2.76 -4.58
C TYR A 440 7.31 1.86 -3.49
N ASN A 441 8.50 1.31 -3.74
CA ASN A 441 9.07 0.21 -2.97
C ASN A 441 10.25 0.62 -2.07
N THR A 442 10.93 1.73 -2.36
CA THR A 442 12.04 2.21 -1.52
C THR A 442 11.64 3.41 -0.66
N LEU A 443 10.99 4.41 -1.25
CA LEU A 443 10.45 5.57 -0.52
C LEU A 443 9.06 5.30 0.09
N ASN A 444 8.50 4.10 -0.10
CA ASN A 444 7.19 3.68 0.41
C ASN A 444 6.00 4.57 0.03
N PHE A 445 6.11 5.34 -1.05
CA PHE A 445 5.01 6.15 -1.58
C PHE A 445 4.12 5.28 -2.48
N LYS A 446 3.28 4.42 -1.87
CA LYS A 446 2.52 3.34 -2.56
C LYS A 446 1.23 3.82 -3.25
N TYR A 447 1.31 4.94 -3.97
CA TYR A 447 0.17 5.59 -4.63
C TYR A 447 0.36 5.67 -6.16
N PRO A 448 0.32 4.52 -6.86
CA PRO A 448 0.57 4.47 -8.31
C PRO A 448 -0.45 5.22 -9.16
N VAL A 449 -1.73 5.27 -8.78
CA VAL A 449 -2.78 6.00 -9.51
C VAL A 449 -2.53 7.50 -9.41
N PHE A 450 -2.22 8.00 -8.22
CA PHE A 450 -1.79 9.38 -8.02
C PHE A 450 -0.57 9.72 -8.88
N LEU A 451 0.48 8.90 -8.85
CA LEU A 451 1.73 9.20 -9.56
C LEU A 451 1.50 9.30 -11.08
N VAL A 452 0.76 8.36 -11.68
CA VAL A 452 0.47 8.40 -13.13
C VAL A 452 -0.47 9.55 -13.49
N THR A 453 -1.40 9.91 -12.60
CA THR A 453 -2.26 11.09 -12.77
C THR A 453 -1.41 12.35 -12.81
N PHE A 454 -0.42 12.46 -11.91
CA PHE A 454 0.52 13.56 -11.88
C PHE A 454 1.39 13.63 -13.15
N HIS A 455 1.89 12.49 -13.65
CA HIS A 455 2.62 12.44 -14.94
C HIS A 455 1.79 12.94 -16.11
N LEU A 456 0.52 12.52 -16.20
CA LEU A 456 -0.38 12.90 -17.28
C LEU A 456 -0.77 14.37 -17.18
N PHE A 457 -1.01 14.88 -15.97
CA PHE A 457 -1.25 16.30 -15.74
C PHE A 457 -0.02 17.15 -16.15
N PHE A 458 1.17 16.73 -15.73
CA PHE A 458 2.42 17.37 -16.11
C PHE A 458 2.63 17.34 -17.63
N ALA A 459 2.37 16.21 -18.29
CA ALA A 459 2.45 16.09 -19.74
C ALA A 459 1.40 16.95 -20.47
N ALA A 460 0.19 17.08 -19.94
CA ALA A 460 -0.85 17.93 -20.50
C ALA A 460 -0.45 19.42 -20.46
N ILE A 461 0.21 19.87 -19.39
CA ILE A 461 0.77 21.22 -19.29
C ILE A 461 2.01 21.34 -20.21
N GLY A 462 2.93 20.40 -20.10
CA GLY A 462 4.20 20.39 -20.82
C GLY A 462 4.02 20.45 -22.33
N THR A 463 3.09 19.68 -22.90
CA THR A 463 2.77 19.74 -24.34
C THR A 463 2.17 21.09 -24.76
N ARG A 464 1.37 21.77 -23.91
CA ARG A 464 0.83 23.10 -24.22
C ARG A 464 1.90 24.19 -24.16
N VAL A 465 2.80 24.11 -23.18
CA VAL A 465 3.96 25.00 -23.10
C VAL A 465 4.82 24.79 -24.34
N LEU A 466 5.14 23.55 -24.67
CA LEU A 466 6.00 23.20 -25.80
C LEU A 466 5.42 23.64 -27.16
N GLN A 467 4.09 23.58 -27.32
CA GLN A 467 3.39 24.11 -28.49
C GLN A 467 3.53 25.63 -28.64
N ARG A 468 3.64 26.37 -27.52
CA ARG A 468 3.81 27.83 -27.54
C ARG A 468 5.26 28.25 -27.68
N THR A 469 6.20 27.47 -27.16
CA THR A 469 7.62 27.84 -27.10
C THR A 469 8.47 27.21 -28.20
N THR A 470 8.00 26.17 -28.88
CA THR A 470 8.78 25.44 -29.90
C THR A 470 7.92 24.99 -31.08
N ASN A 471 8.60 24.61 -32.17
CA ASN A 471 7.98 24.07 -33.39
C ASN A 471 7.76 22.54 -33.32
N LEU A 472 8.00 21.89 -32.17
CA LEU A 472 7.89 20.42 -32.03
C LEU A 472 6.44 19.91 -32.06
N LEU A 473 5.46 20.81 -31.88
CA LEU A 473 4.02 20.50 -31.86
C LEU A 473 3.25 21.22 -32.97
N ASP A 474 3.93 21.72 -34.01
CA ASP A 474 3.26 22.38 -35.13
C ASP A 474 2.29 21.44 -35.87
N GLY A 475 2.57 20.13 -35.89
CA GLY A 475 1.67 19.13 -36.45
C GLY A 475 0.30 19.07 -35.76
N ALA A 476 0.16 19.57 -34.53
CA ALA A 476 -1.15 19.70 -33.87
C ALA A 476 -2.04 20.78 -34.52
N LYS A 477 -1.47 21.72 -35.28
CA LYS A 477 -2.23 22.74 -36.03
C LYS A 477 -2.85 22.17 -37.31
N ASP A 478 -2.23 21.13 -37.87
CA ASP A 478 -2.69 20.44 -39.08
C ASP A 478 -3.81 19.41 -38.80
N VAL A 479 -4.05 19.10 -37.52
CA VAL A 479 -5.08 18.15 -37.08
C VAL A 479 -6.35 18.92 -36.71
N SER A 480 -7.33 18.97 -37.62
CA SER A 480 -8.64 19.57 -37.35
C SER A 480 -9.47 18.67 -36.42
N MET A 481 -9.38 18.91 -35.10
CA MET A 481 -10.16 18.17 -34.11
C MET A 481 -11.60 18.68 -33.99
N SER A 482 -12.52 17.99 -34.66
CA SER A 482 -13.96 18.16 -34.43
C SER A 482 -14.39 17.46 -33.11
N ARG A 483 -15.50 17.91 -32.53
CA ARG A 483 -16.07 17.28 -31.33
C ARG A 483 -16.43 15.81 -31.55
N ASP A 484 -16.86 15.45 -32.76
CA ASP A 484 -17.21 14.08 -33.12
C ASP A 484 -15.98 13.15 -33.13
N VAL A 485 -14.87 13.59 -33.76
CA VAL A 485 -13.62 12.80 -33.76
C VAL A 485 -13.05 12.70 -32.34
N PHE A 486 -13.15 13.75 -31.54
CA PHE A 486 -12.72 13.71 -30.15
C PHE A 486 -13.51 12.67 -29.32
N LEU A 487 -14.84 12.66 -29.43
CA LEU A 487 -15.67 11.73 -28.65
C LEU A 487 -15.62 10.29 -29.17
N ARG A 488 -15.52 10.08 -30.48
CA ARG A 488 -15.55 8.73 -31.09
C ARG A 488 -14.18 8.08 -31.19
N ALA A 489 -13.11 8.86 -31.32
CA ALA A 489 -11.75 8.33 -31.44
C ALA A 489 -10.92 8.62 -30.19
N ILE A 490 -10.81 9.89 -29.77
CA ILE A 490 -9.85 10.26 -28.72
C ILE A 490 -10.25 9.73 -27.34
N LEU A 491 -11.53 9.89 -26.95
CA LEU A 491 -12.01 9.50 -25.64
C LEU A 491 -11.92 7.97 -25.37
N PRO A 492 -12.34 7.07 -26.28
CA PRO A 492 -12.18 5.62 -26.08
C PRO A 492 -10.70 5.19 -25.99
N ILE A 493 -9.83 5.79 -26.81
CA ILE A 493 -8.38 5.53 -26.75
C ILE A 493 -7.82 6.00 -25.41
N GLY A 494 -8.23 7.18 -24.93
CA GLY A 494 -7.86 7.71 -23.63
C GLY A 494 -8.32 6.84 -22.45
N LEU A 495 -9.52 6.25 -22.54
CA LEU A 495 -10.03 5.31 -21.53
C LEU A 495 -9.19 4.03 -21.47
N LEU A 496 -8.90 3.41 -22.62
CA LEU A 496 -8.04 2.23 -22.68
C LEU A 496 -6.61 2.54 -22.20
N PHE A 497 -6.09 3.73 -22.51
CA PHE A 497 -4.78 4.15 -22.05
C PHE A 497 -4.73 4.37 -20.54
N SER A 498 -5.75 5.00 -19.98
CA SER A 498 -5.91 5.21 -18.54
C SER A 498 -5.93 3.88 -17.80
N GLY A 499 -6.74 2.92 -18.26
CA GLY A 499 -6.81 1.57 -17.70
C GLY A 499 -5.46 0.85 -17.75
N SER A 500 -4.76 0.91 -18.88
CA SER A 500 -3.42 0.34 -19.03
C SER A 500 -2.41 0.95 -18.05
N LEU A 501 -2.36 2.28 -17.96
CA LEU A 501 -1.41 3.00 -17.11
C LEU A 501 -1.64 2.71 -15.63
N ILE A 502 -2.90 2.74 -15.17
CA ILE A 502 -3.29 2.43 -13.80
C ILE A 502 -2.87 1.01 -13.43
N MET A 503 -3.31 0.02 -14.22
CA MET A 503 -3.07 -1.39 -13.91
C MET A 503 -1.57 -1.72 -13.99
N SER A 504 -0.85 -1.22 -15.01
CA SER A 504 0.59 -1.48 -15.14
C SER A 504 1.41 -0.83 -14.03
N ASN A 505 0.99 0.32 -13.49
CA ASN A 505 1.70 0.93 -12.37
C ASN A 505 1.33 0.28 -11.03
N LYS A 506 0.08 -0.17 -10.87
CA LYS A 506 -0.34 -0.92 -9.68
C LYS A 506 0.37 -2.28 -9.57
N ALA A 507 0.76 -2.89 -10.69
CA ALA A 507 1.52 -4.14 -10.70
C ALA A 507 2.88 -4.06 -9.96
N TYR A 508 3.54 -2.89 -9.89
CA TYR A 508 4.81 -2.73 -9.16
C TYR A 508 4.69 -2.93 -7.65
N LEU A 509 3.48 -2.87 -7.10
CA LEU A 509 3.24 -3.13 -5.67
C LEU A 509 3.28 -4.63 -5.33
N TYR A 510 3.17 -5.50 -6.35
CA TYR A 510 3.04 -6.95 -6.18
C TYR A 510 4.15 -7.73 -6.88
N LEU A 511 4.65 -7.23 -8.01
CA LEU A 511 5.60 -7.93 -8.87
C LEU A 511 6.94 -7.20 -8.95
N SER A 512 8.02 -7.97 -9.16
CA SER A 512 9.34 -7.42 -9.43
C SER A 512 9.38 -6.69 -10.77
N VAL A 513 10.21 -5.64 -10.87
CA VAL A 513 10.41 -4.88 -12.11
C VAL A 513 10.82 -5.78 -13.27
N SER A 514 11.73 -6.72 -13.01
CA SER A 514 12.20 -7.72 -13.96
C SER A 514 11.05 -8.58 -14.47
N TYR A 515 10.21 -9.08 -13.58
CA TYR A 515 9.08 -9.93 -13.97
C TYR A 515 8.00 -9.16 -14.73
N ILE A 516 7.72 -7.91 -14.35
CA ILE A 516 6.82 -7.03 -15.10
C ILE A 516 7.31 -6.85 -16.55
N GLN A 517 8.60 -6.65 -16.77
CA GLN A 517 9.14 -6.56 -18.14
C GLN A 517 9.02 -7.87 -18.90
N MET A 518 9.22 -9.01 -18.22
CA MET A 518 9.03 -10.33 -18.84
C MET A 518 7.58 -10.53 -19.30
N LEU A 519 6.61 -10.13 -18.48
CA LEU A 519 5.19 -10.17 -18.84
C LEU A 519 4.85 -9.23 -20.00
N LYS A 520 5.49 -8.05 -20.08
CA LYS A 520 5.27 -7.09 -21.17
C LYS A 520 5.73 -7.61 -22.54
N ALA A 521 6.64 -8.59 -22.60
CA ALA A 521 6.99 -9.25 -23.86
C ALA A 521 5.80 -9.98 -24.50
N PHE A 522 4.72 -10.23 -23.75
CA PHE A 522 3.46 -10.78 -24.25
C PHE A 522 2.59 -9.77 -25.02
N THR A 523 2.89 -8.46 -24.95
CA THR A 523 2.06 -7.41 -25.60
C THR A 523 1.79 -7.66 -27.09
N PRO A 524 2.76 -8.07 -27.92
CA PRO A 524 2.48 -8.38 -29.33
C PRO A 524 1.55 -9.57 -29.55
N VAL A 525 1.58 -10.56 -28.63
CA VAL A 525 0.63 -11.68 -28.66
C VAL A 525 -0.77 -11.17 -28.40
N ALA A 526 -0.95 -10.33 -27.37
CA ALA A 526 -2.24 -9.72 -27.09
C ALA A 526 -2.76 -8.88 -28.27
N ILE A 527 -1.89 -8.11 -28.93
CA ILE A 527 -2.25 -7.35 -30.15
C ILE A 527 -2.73 -8.28 -31.27
N LEU A 528 -2.01 -9.38 -31.52
CA LEU A 528 -2.39 -10.36 -32.55
C LEU A 528 -3.72 -11.03 -32.24
N LEU A 529 -3.92 -11.48 -31.01
CA LEU A 529 -5.16 -12.15 -30.60
C LEU A 529 -6.38 -11.22 -30.76
N ILE A 530 -6.23 -9.96 -30.37
CA ILE A 530 -7.27 -8.94 -30.57
C ILE A 530 -7.48 -8.70 -32.08
N SER A 531 -6.40 -8.56 -32.86
CA SER A 531 -6.48 -8.35 -34.31
C SER A 531 -7.16 -9.51 -35.04
N PHE A 532 -6.94 -10.75 -34.59
CA PHE A 532 -7.62 -11.94 -35.10
C PHE A 532 -9.10 -11.95 -34.69
N ALA A 533 -9.40 -11.63 -33.43
CA ALA A 533 -10.77 -11.58 -32.92
C ALA A 533 -11.63 -10.55 -33.67
N PHE A 534 -11.08 -9.38 -33.97
CA PHE A 534 -11.75 -8.33 -34.74
C PHE A 534 -11.60 -8.49 -36.26
N ARG A 535 -11.00 -9.58 -36.75
CA ARG A 535 -10.76 -9.87 -38.18
C ARG A 535 -10.03 -8.75 -38.92
N ILE A 536 -9.15 -8.03 -38.22
CA ILE A 536 -8.28 -7.00 -38.79
C ILE A 536 -7.11 -7.65 -39.53
N GLN A 537 -6.63 -8.78 -39.00
CA GLN A 537 -5.55 -9.56 -39.59
C GLN A 537 -5.95 -11.03 -39.62
N GLU A 538 -5.63 -11.75 -40.71
CA GLU A 538 -5.91 -13.18 -40.80
C GLU A 538 -4.80 -14.01 -40.12
N PRO A 539 -5.17 -15.07 -39.38
CA PRO A 539 -4.19 -15.95 -38.75
C PRO A 539 -3.45 -16.75 -39.81
N ASN A 540 -2.12 -16.59 -39.86
CA ASN A 540 -1.25 -17.43 -40.67
C ASN A 540 -0.43 -18.37 -39.78
N ARG A 541 0.03 -19.50 -40.34
CA ARG A 541 0.76 -20.54 -39.59
C ARG A 541 2.02 -20.00 -38.89
N ARG A 542 2.68 -18.98 -39.46
CA ARG A 542 3.88 -18.37 -38.88
C ARG A 542 3.55 -17.49 -37.66
N LEU A 543 2.51 -16.68 -37.74
CA LEU A 543 2.03 -15.85 -36.62
C LEU A 543 1.53 -16.71 -35.46
N VAL A 544 0.82 -17.80 -35.76
CA VAL A 544 0.40 -18.76 -34.73
C VAL A 544 1.61 -19.40 -34.04
N ALA A 545 2.65 -19.79 -34.79
CA ALA A 545 3.88 -20.32 -34.21
C ALA A 545 4.60 -19.29 -33.30
N ILE A 546 4.64 -18.02 -33.71
CA ILE A 546 5.19 -16.91 -32.92
C ILE A 546 4.39 -16.70 -31.62
N VAL A 547 3.05 -16.73 -31.70
CA VAL A 547 2.17 -16.65 -30.53
C VAL A 547 2.47 -17.76 -29.54
N CYS A 548 2.54 -19.01 -30.01
CA CYS A 548 2.88 -20.15 -29.15
C CYS A 548 4.27 -20.01 -28.52
N MET A 549 5.27 -19.55 -29.29
CA MET A 549 6.63 -19.36 -28.81
C MET A 549 6.73 -18.32 -27.70
N ILE A 550 6.15 -17.12 -27.91
CA ILE A 550 6.17 -16.06 -26.89
C ILE A 550 5.36 -16.49 -25.67
N SER A 551 4.18 -17.09 -25.87
CA SER A 551 3.33 -17.56 -24.76
C SER A 551 4.05 -18.60 -23.91
N GLY A 552 4.66 -19.62 -24.53
CA GLY A 552 5.42 -20.64 -23.83
C GLY A 552 6.62 -20.08 -23.06
N GLY A 553 7.35 -19.14 -23.65
CA GLY A 553 8.46 -18.45 -22.98
C GLY A 553 8.03 -17.65 -21.74
N VAL A 554 6.94 -16.88 -21.85
CA VAL A 554 6.38 -16.10 -20.73
C VAL A 554 5.79 -17.01 -19.65
N SER A 555 5.12 -18.11 -20.02
CA SER A 555 4.63 -19.10 -19.06
C SER A 555 5.77 -19.76 -18.29
N LEU A 556 6.86 -20.14 -18.97
CA LEU A 556 8.02 -20.74 -18.32
C LEU A 556 8.74 -19.76 -17.40
N ALA A 557 8.85 -18.49 -17.81
CA ALA A 557 9.38 -17.44 -16.96
C ALA A 557 8.50 -17.17 -15.73
N SER A 558 7.18 -17.23 -15.89
CA SER A 558 6.22 -17.09 -14.78
C SER A 558 6.34 -18.22 -13.75
N TYR A 559 6.54 -19.45 -14.23
CA TYR A 559 6.75 -20.60 -13.34
C TYR A 559 8.05 -20.49 -12.52
N GLY A 560 9.06 -19.82 -13.07
CA GLY A 560 10.34 -19.59 -12.38
C GLY A 560 10.37 -18.39 -11.43
N GLU A 561 9.27 -17.65 -11.25
CA GLU A 561 9.23 -16.47 -10.38
C GLU A 561 9.17 -16.89 -8.90
N LEU A 562 10.13 -16.40 -8.11
CA LEU A 562 10.27 -16.74 -6.69
C LEU A 562 9.20 -16.09 -5.82
N LYS A 563 8.76 -14.88 -6.18
CA LYS A 563 7.72 -14.11 -5.48
C LYS A 563 6.48 -14.00 -6.36
N PHE A 564 6.01 -15.14 -6.87
CA PHE A 564 4.85 -15.14 -7.74
C PHE A 564 3.60 -14.73 -6.96
N ASP A 565 3.01 -13.61 -7.36
CA ASP A 565 1.74 -13.12 -6.84
C ASP A 565 0.67 -13.17 -7.95
N MET A 566 -0.36 -13.98 -7.75
CA MET A 566 -1.41 -14.19 -8.76
C MET A 566 -2.23 -12.91 -9.03
N PHE A 567 -2.43 -12.08 -8.01
CA PHE A 567 -3.19 -10.84 -8.15
C PHE A 567 -2.41 -9.81 -8.98
N GLY A 568 -1.14 -9.61 -8.67
CA GLY A 568 -0.21 -8.80 -9.45
C GLY A 568 -0.07 -9.29 -10.88
N PHE A 569 0.06 -10.60 -11.09
CA PHE A 569 0.10 -11.20 -12.42
C PHE A 569 -1.18 -10.89 -13.22
N SER A 570 -2.35 -11.06 -12.59
CA SER A 570 -3.65 -10.82 -13.24
C SER A 570 -3.84 -9.35 -13.61
N ILE A 571 -3.46 -8.43 -12.71
CA ILE A 571 -3.48 -6.99 -12.97
C ILE A 571 -2.54 -6.64 -14.13
N GLN A 572 -1.31 -7.16 -14.14
CA GLN A 572 -0.35 -6.89 -15.20
C GLN A 572 -0.80 -7.48 -16.55
N ALA A 573 -1.38 -8.68 -16.56
CA ALA A 573 -1.95 -9.29 -17.76
C ALA A 573 -3.12 -8.46 -18.31
N LEU A 574 -4.00 -7.97 -17.44
CA LEU A 574 -5.09 -7.06 -17.81
C LEU A 574 -4.55 -5.73 -18.37
N ALA A 575 -3.48 -5.19 -17.77
CA ALA A 575 -2.80 -4.00 -18.28
C ALA A 575 -2.28 -4.18 -19.71
N VAL A 576 -1.74 -5.36 -20.02
CA VAL A 576 -1.27 -5.74 -21.37
C VAL A 576 -2.44 -5.82 -22.35
N VAL A 577 -3.60 -6.34 -21.93
CA VAL A 577 -4.81 -6.38 -22.77
C VAL A 577 -5.34 -4.98 -23.07
N PHE A 578 -5.41 -4.09 -22.07
CA PHE A 578 -5.77 -2.68 -22.27
C PHE A 578 -4.80 -1.96 -23.21
N GLU A 579 -3.49 -2.17 -23.03
CA GLU A 579 -2.46 -1.59 -23.89
C GLU A 579 -2.57 -2.09 -25.33
N ALA A 580 -2.76 -3.40 -25.53
CA ALA A 580 -2.93 -4.00 -26.85
C ALA A 580 -4.21 -3.47 -27.53
N SER A 581 -5.31 -3.39 -26.78
CA SER A 581 -6.59 -2.82 -27.26
C SER A 581 -6.42 -1.36 -27.68
N ARG A 582 -5.71 -0.56 -26.89
CA ARG A 582 -5.38 0.84 -27.21
C ARG A 582 -4.60 0.94 -28.52
N LEU A 583 -3.57 0.12 -28.68
CA LEU A 583 -2.71 0.14 -29.88
C LEU A 583 -3.49 -0.26 -31.14
N VAL A 584 -4.36 -1.28 -31.07
CA VAL A 584 -5.25 -1.65 -32.17
C VAL A 584 -6.25 -0.53 -32.47
N MET A 585 -6.83 0.09 -31.44
CA MET A 585 -7.79 1.19 -31.61
C MET A 585 -7.15 2.42 -32.28
N ILE A 586 -5.91 2.76 -31.92
CA ILE A 586 -5.13 3.81 -32.58
C ILE A 586 -4.94 3.49 -34.06
N GLN A 587 -4.59 2.25 -34.40
CA GLN A 587 -4.40 1.81 -35.78
C GLN A 587 -5.69 1.91 -36.61
N LEU A 588 -6.85 1.62 -36.01
CA LEU A 588 -8.15 1.67 -36.69
C LEU A 588 -8.71 3.09 -36.82
N LEU A 589 -8.79 3.83 -35.71
CA LEU A 589 -9.53 5.09 -35.63
C LEU A 589 -8.71 6.31 -36.04
N LEU A 590 -7.37 6.21 -35.99
CA LEU A 590 -6.48 7.29 -36.39
C LEU A 590 -5.72 7.00 -37.68
N HIS A 591 -6.14 5.97 -38.41
CA HIS A 591 -5.55 5.64 -39.70
C HIS A 591 -5.62 6.85 -40.63
N GLY A 592 -4.48 7.24 -41.22
CA GLY A 592 -4.41 8.39 -42.14
C GLY A 592 -4.23 9.77 -41.49
N MET A 593 -4.33 9.89 -40.16
CA MET A 593 -3.96 11.12 -39.45
C MET A 593 -2.47 11.10 -39.11
N LYS A 594 -1.72 12.11 -39.59
CA LYS A 594 -0.29 12.27 -39.26
C LYS A 594 -0.12 12.80 -37.84
N MET A 595 -0.25 11.91 -36.85
CA MET A 595 0.02 12.24 -35.45
C MET A 595 1.26 11.49 -34.97
N ASP A 596 2.35 12.23 -34.74
CA ASP A 596 3.48 11.70 -34.00
C ASP A 596 3.09 11.46 -32.52
N PRO A 597 3.90 10.72 -31.73
CA PRO A 597 3.57 10.40 -30.35
C PRO A 597 3.34 11.60 -29.45
N LEU A 598 4.00 12.74 -29.69
CA LEU A 598 3.89 13.92 -28.85
C LEU A 598 2.64 14.73 -29.18
N VAL A 599 2.25 14.81 -30.46
CA VAL A 599 0.93 15.32 -30.88
C VAL A 599 -0.18 14.44 -30.31
N SER A 600 -0.03 13.12 -30.38
CA SER A 600 -1.00 12.19 -29.78
C SER A 600 -1.12 12.39 -28.26
N LEU A 601 0.01 12.59 -27.57
CA LEU A 601 0.04 12.86 -26.14
C LEU A 601 -0.66 14.16 -25.77
N HIS A 602 -0.58 15.21 -26.60
CA HIS A 602 -1.27 16.48 -26.38
C HIS A 602 -2.80 16.31 -26.26
N TYR A 603 -3.38 15.39 -27.03
CA TYR A 603 -4.80 15.08 -26.99
C TYR A 603 -5.17 14.06 -25.89
N TYR A 604 -4.37 13.00 -25.69
CA TYR A 604 -4.70 11.96 -24.70
C TYR A 604 -4.38 12.33 -23.26
N ALA A 605 -3.28 13.03 -23.00
CA ALA A 605 -2.84 13.36 -21.64
C ALA A 605 -3.93 14.05 -20.79
N PRO A 606 -4.64 15.10 -21.26
CA PRO A 606 -5.69 15.73 -20.46
C PRO A 606 -6.89 14.81 -20.22
N VAL A 607 -7.27 13.99 -21.20
CA VAL A 607 -8.37 13.01 -21.06
C VAL A 607 -8.00 11.96 -20.01
N CYS A 608 -6.79 11.41 -20.09
CA CYS A 608 -6.33 10.39 -19.16
C CYS A 608 -6.12 10.95 -17.76
N ALA A 609 -5.59 12.18 -17.63
CA ALA A 609 -5.48 12.86 -16.35
C ALA A 609 -6.86 13.04 -15.70
N ALA A 610 -7.88 13.45 -16.46
CA ALA A 610 -9.24 13.61 -15.96
C ALA A 610 -9.87 12.27 -15.54
N ILE A 611 -9.74 11.22 -16.37
CA ILE A 611 -10.24 9.88 -16.05
C ILE A 611 -9.56 9.34 -14.79
N ASN A 612 -8.23 9.41 -14.72
CA ASN A 612 -7.49 8.91 -13.56
C ASN A 612 -7.82 9.71 -12.29
N LEU A 613 -7.96 11.04 -12.40
CA LEU A 613 -8.38 11.88 -11.28
C LEU A 613 -9.79 11.54 -10.78
N LEU A 614 -10.70 11.13 -11.68
CA LEU A 614 -12.04 10.67 -11.31
C LEU A 614 -12.01 9.31 -10.59
N ILE A 615 -11.09 8.42 -10.98
CA ILE A 615 -10.89 7.11 -10.36
C ILE A 615 -10.17 7.22 -9.01
N LEU A 616 -9.26 8.19 -8.85
CA LEU A 616 -8.36 8.34 -7.72
C LEU A 616 -9.07 8.30 -6.34
N PRO A 617 -10.19 9.02 -6.09
CA PRO A 617 -10.89 8.96 -4.81
C PRO A 617 -11.40 7.56 -4.44
N PHE A 618 -11.71 6.72 -5.42
CA PHE A 618 -12.22 5.37 -5.21
C PHE A 618 -11.12 4.34 -5.03
N THR A 619 -9.88 4.65 -5.44
CA THR A 619 -8.75 3.72 -5.34
C THR A 619 -7.78 4.07 -4.22
N GLU A 620 -7.40 5.33 -4.08
CA GLU A 620 -6.36 5.81 -3.15
C GLU A 620 -6.88 6.91 -2.21
N GLY A 621 -8.09 7.42 -2.43
CA GLY A 621 -8.69 8.44 -1.59
C GLY A 621 -7.88 9.74 -1.59
N LEU A 622 -7.75 10.35 -0.41
CA LEU A 622 -6.96 11.57 -0.19
C LEU A 622 -5.58 11.30 0.42
N GLU A 623 -5.25 10.05 0.74
CA GLU A 623 -3.98 9.68 1.36
C GLU A 623 -2.72 10.18 0.63
N PRO A 624 -2.63 10.10 -0.72
CA PRO A 624 -1.45 10.56 -1.44
C PRO A 624 -1.12 12.02 -1.12
N PHE A 625 -2.14 12.86 -0.89
CA PHE A 625 -1.96 14.28 -0.63
C PHE A 625 -1.39 14.58 0.76
N TYR A 626 -1.63 13.73 1.75
CA TYR A 626 -1.06 13.88 3.09
C TYR A 626 0.42 13.49 3.11
N HIS A 627 0.79 12.44 2.38
CA HIS A 627 2.18 11.95 2.26
C HIS A 627 3.04 12.73 1.25
N LEU A 628 2.49 13.74 0.54
CA LEU A 628 3.24 14.58 -0.39
C LEU A 628 4.39 15.35 0.28
N THR A 629 4.19 15.78 1.53
CA THR A 629 5.19 16.57 2.27
C THR A 629 6.44 15.77 2.60
N GLU A 630 6.30 14.45 2.77
CA GLU A 630 7.39 13.51 3.05
C GLU A 630 8.20 13.19 1.79
N LEU A 631 7.56 13.17 0.63
CA LEU A 631 8.22 12.91 -0.66
C LEU A 631 9.03 14.12 -1.16
N GLY A 632 8.53 15.33 -0.90
CA GLY A 632 9.12 16.58 -1.35
C GLY A 632 8.79 16.92 -2.82
N PRO A 633 8.51 18.21 -3.12
CA PRO A 633 8.04 18.62 -4.45
C PRO A 633 9.07 18.43 -5.57
N LEU A 634 10.36 18.47 -5.24
CA LEU A 634 11.45 18.30 -6.21
C LEU A 634 11.45 16.88 -6.79
N ILE A 635 11.29 15.85 -5.96
CA ILE A 635 11.28 14.44 -6.37
C ILE A 635 10.09 14.17 -7.30
N LEU A 636 8.92 14.67 -6.91
CA LEU A 636 7.70 14.52 -7.70
C LEU A 636 7.83 15.21 -9.07
N PHE A 637 8.35 16.44 -9.09
CA PHE A 637 8.59 17.18 -10.33
C PHE A 637 9.63 16.50 -11.21
N SER A 638 10.78 16.07 -10.68
CA SER A 638 11.83 15.42 -11.47
C SER A 638 11.36 14.09 -12.03
N ASN A 639 10.60 13.31 -11.26
CA ASN A 639 10.03 12.05 -11.73
C ASN A 639 9.06 12.27 -12.92
N ALA A 640 8.16 13.24 -12.81
CA ALA A 640 7.26 13.61 -13.92
C ALA A 640 8.01 14.21 -15.13
N ALA A 641 9.07 14.99 -14.89
CA ALA A 641 9.90 15.55 -15.94
C ALA A 641 10.60 14.46 -16.76
N VAL A 642 11.16 13.42 -16.11
CA VAL A 642 11.76 12.27 -16.82
C VAL A 642 10.72 11.54 -17.65
N ALA A 643 9.50 11.35 -17.13
CA ALA A 643 8.39 10.75 -17.88
C ALA A 643 7.98 11.60 -19.11
N PHE A 644 7.96 12.93 -18.98
CA PHE A 644 7.69 13.82 -20.09
C PHE A 644 8.83 13.83 -21.13
N LEU A 645 10.09 13.88 -20.68
CA LEU A 645 11.27 13.83 -21.55
C LEU A 645 11.34 12.53 -22.36
N LEU A 646 10.91 11.40 -21.78
CA LEU A 646 10.78 10.14 -22.51
C LEU A 646 9.83 10.27 -23.72
N ASN A 647 8.69 10.94 -23.55
CA ASN A 647 7.73 11.16 -24.62
C ASN A 647 8.29 12.09 -25.72
N VAL A 648 9.07 13.11 -25.33
CA VAL A 648 9.79 13.97 -26.28
C VAL A 648 10.85 13.17 -27.05
N ALA A 649 11.65 12.35 -26.36
CA ALA A 649 12.67 11.50 -26.96
C ALA A 649 12.07 10.49 -27.96
N ALA A 650 10.86 9.99 -27.70
CA ALA A 650 10.17 9.06 -28.59
C ALA A 650 9.87 9.64 -29.98
N VAL A 651 9.61 10.95 -30.10
CA VAL A 651 9.41 11.62 -31.40
C VAL A 651 10.70 11.60 -32.23
N PHE A 652 11.81 11.98 -31.60
CA PHE A 652 13.12 11.97 -32.26
C PHE A 652 13.53 10.55 -32.64
N LEU A 653 13.22 9.56 -31.79
CA LEU A 653 13.52 8.17 -32.03
C LEU A 653 12.85 7.64 -33.31
N ILE A 654 11.57 7.95 -33.52
CA ILE A 654 10.84 7.58 -34.75
C ILE A 654 11.46 8.24 -35.98
N GLY A 655 11.95 9.48 -35.85
CA GLY A 655 12.57 10.22 -36.94
C GLY A 655 13.93 9.69 -37.42
N VAL A 656 14.60 8.84 -36.63
CA VAL A 656 15.96 8.33 -36.93
C VAL A 656 16.07 6.81 -37.02
N GLY A 657 15.06 6.07 -36.56
CA GLY A 657 15.07 4.62 -36.55
C GLY A 657 14.32 4.00 -37.72
N SER A 658 14.94 3.03 -38.39
CA SER A 658 14.18 2.07 -39.20
C SER A 658 13.40 1.12 -38.28
N GLY A 659 12.33 0.49 -38.79
CA GLY A 659 11.51 -0.44 -37.99
C GLY A 659 12.31 -1.56 -37.33
N LEU A 660 13.37 -2.05 -38.00
CA LEU A 660 14.29 -3.05 -37.46
C LEU A 660 15.17 -2.47 -36.33
N VAL A 661 15.72 -1.26 -36.52
CA VAL A 661 16.57 -0.59 -35.51
C VAL A 661 15.77 -0.32 -34.23
N LEU A 662 14.53 0.16 -34.35
CA LEU A 662 13.65 0.40 -33.21
C LEU A 662 13.30 -0.88 -32.45
N THR A 663 13.11 -1.98 -33.18
CA THR A 663 12.86 -3.29 -32.60
C THR A 663 14.05 -3.77 -31.78
N LEU A 664 15.25 -3.75 -32.36
CA LEU A 664 16.46 -4.20 -31.67
C LEU A 664 16.80 -3.30 -30.48
N ALA A 665 16.63 -1.98 -30.62
CA ALA A 665 16.80 -1.04 -29.52
C ALA A 665 15.80 -1.32 -28.36
N GLY A 666 14.56 -1.68 -28.67
CA GLY A 666 13.56 -2.06 -27.68
C GLY A 666 13.93 -3.32 -26.91
N VAL A 667 14.33 -4.39 -27.62
CA VAL A 667 14.82 -5.64 -26.99
C VAL A 667 16.01 -5.36 -26.09
N PHE A 668 16.97 -4.58 -26.59
CA PHE A 668 18.16 -4.23 -25.83
C PHE A 668 17.84 -3.40 -24.58
N LYS A 669 16.91 -2.45 -24.69
CA LYS A 669 16.38 -1.67 -23.56
C LYS A 669 15.79 -2.59 -22.49
N ASP A 670 14.96 -3.57 -22.88
CA ASP A 670 14.33 -4.48 -21.92
C ASP A 670 15.37 -5.34 -21.19
N ILE A 671 16.39 -5.86 -21.90
CA ILE A 671 17.50 -6.60 -21.28
C ILE A 671 18.25 -5.72 -20.28
N LEU A 672 18.65 -4.51 -20.68
CA LEU A 672 19.35 -3.57 -19.79
C LEU A 672 18.52 -3.19 -18.57
N LEU A 673 17.23 -3.01 -18.75
CA LEU A 673 16.32 -2.68 -17.66
C LEU A 673 16.20 -3.85 -16.67
N ILE A 674 16.03 -5.08 -17.17
CA ILE A 674 15.98 -6.28 -16.32
C ILE A 674 17.30 -6.41 -15.55
N SER A 675 18.44 -6.37 -16.23
CA SER A 675 19.76 -6.43 -15.59
C SER A 675 19.98 -5.30 -14.59
N GLY A 676 19.64 -4.06 -14.96
CA GLY A 676 19.74 -2.89 -14.09
C GLY A 676 18.84 -3.00 -12.86
N SER A 677 17.63 -3.55 -13.01
CA SER A 677 16.71 -3.76 -11.89
C SER A 677 17.22 -4.81 -10.90
N VAL A 678 17.90 -5.85 -11.36
CA VAL A 678 18.56 -6.84 -10.49
C VAL A 678 19.72 -6.19 -9.73
N LEU A 679 20.56 -5.42 -10.43
CA LEU A 679 21.73 -4.77 -9.83
C LEU A 679 21.33 -3.71 -8.80
N LEU A 680 20.30 -2.91 -9.07
CA LEU A 680 19.90 -1.79 -8.23
C LEU A 680 18.93 -2.17 -7.10
N PHE A 681 18.12 -3.21 -7.27
CA PHE A 681 17.14 -3.63 -6.25
C PHE A 681 17.43 -4.99 -5.62
N GLY A 682 18.51 -5.68 -6.03
CA GLY A 682 18.93 -6.95 -5.43
C GLY A 682 17.98 -8.13 -5.67
N ASN A 683 17.03 -8.02 -6.61
CA ASN A 683 16.07 -9.09 -6.87
C ASN A 683 16.75 -10.29 -7.53
N GLU A 684 16.53 -11.49 -6.99
CA GLU A 684 17.04 -12.73 -7.58
C GLU A 684 16.19 -13.14 -8.79
N ILE A 685 16.85 -13.51 -9.91
CA ILE A 685 16.20 -14.09 -11.09
C ILE A 685 16.66 -15.53 -11.24
N THR A 686 15.71 -16.45 -11.37
CA THR A 686 16.04 -17.86 -11.52
C THR A 686 16.59 -18.19 -12.92
N PRO A 687 17.42 -19.23 -13.07
CA PRO A 687 17.86 -19.69 -14.39
C PRO A 687 16.68 -20.03 -15.31
N LEU A 688 15.58 -20.54 -14.74
CA LEU A 688 14.36 -20.87 -15.47
C LEU A 688 13.68 -19.62 -16.04
N GLN A 689 13.65 -18.52 -15.27
CA GLN A 689 13.18 -17.22 -15.76
C GLN A 689 13.99 -16.71 -16.94
N VAL A 690 15.33 -16.76 -16.83
CA VAL A 690 16.22 -16.33 -17.91
C VAL A 690 15.98 -17.17 -19.17
N PHE A 691 15.85 -18.48 -19.03
CA PHE A 691 15.61 -19.38 -20.16
C PHE A 691 14.24 -19.14 -20.81
N GLY A 692 13.16 -19.09 -20.02
CA GLY A 692 11.81 -18.79 -20.51
C GLY A 692 11.73 -17.44 -21.23
N TYR A 693 12.33 -16.40 -20.63
CA TYR A 693 12.36 -15.08 -21.24
C TYR A 693 13.20 -15.02 -22.52
N SER A 694 14.29 -15.78 -22.61
CA SER A 694 15.09 -15.89 -23.84
C SER A 694 14.28 -16.47 -25.01
N ILE A 695 13.42 -17.46 -24.75
CA ILE A 695 12.47 -17.99 -25.74
C ILE A 695 11.48 -16.90 -26.17
N ALA A 696 10.92 -16.15 -25.22
CA ALA A 696 9.99 -15.06 -25.51
C ALA A 696 10.64 -13.94 -26.35
N LEU A 697 11.89 -13.56 -26.05
CA LEU A 697 12.66 -12.59 -26.85
C LEU A 697 12.93 -13.09 -28.27
N GLY A 698 13.28 -14.36 -28.44
CA GLY A 698 13.42 -14.97 -29.76
C GLY A 698 12.13 -14.86 -30.59
N GLY A 699 10.99 -15.13 -29.97
CA GLY A 699 9.67 -14.94 -30.58
C GLY A 699 9.36 -13.48 -30.92
N LEU A 700 9.75 -12.53 -30.08
CA LEU A 700 9.56 -11.09 -30.31
C LEU A 700 10.37 -10.59 -31.52
N VAL A 701 11.62 -11.03 -31.67
CA VAL A 701 12.45 -10.72 -32.84
C VAL A 701 11.86 -11.33 -34.11
N ALA A 702 11.39 -12.58 -34.05
CA ALA A 702 10.71 -13.24 -35.17
C ALA A 702 9.41 -12.51 -35.57
N PHE A 703 8.63 -12.05 -34.59
CA PHE A 703 7.41 -11.27 -34.81
C PHE A 703 7.69 -9.98 -35.61
N LYS A 704 8.65 -9.19 -35.14
CA LYS A 704 8.94 -7.87 -35.69
C LYS A 704 9.67 -7.92 -37.04
N THR A 705 10.45 -8.97 -37.31
CA THR A 705 11.06 -9.18 -38.63
C THR A 705 10.05 -9.68 -39.67
N THR A 706 8.99 -10.38 -39.25
CA THR A 706 7.94 -10.88 -40.14
C THR A 706 6.98 -9.77 -40.59
N GLY A 707 6.70 -8.78 -39.74
CA GLY A 707 5.82 -7.65 -40.08
C GLY A 707 6.48 -6.51 -40.88
N GLY A 708 7.77 -6.63 -41.22
CA GLY A 708 8.53 -5.63 -41.96
C GLY A 708 8.62 -5.87 -43.47
N LYS A 709 7.78 -6.74 -44.04
CA LYS A 709 7.68 -7.00 -45.48
C LYS A 709 6.27 -6.77 -45.98
#